data_AF-A0A8H5FZQ7-F1
#
_entry.id   AF-A0A8H5FZQ7-F1
#
_cell.length_a   1.000
_cell.length_b   1.000
_cell.length_c   1.000
_cell.angle_alpha   90.00
_cell.angle_beta   90.00
_cell.angle_gamma   90.00
#
_symmetry.space_group_name_H-M   'P 1'
#
loop_
_entity.id
_entity.type
_entity.pdbx_description
1 polymer ?
#
loop_
_entity_poly.entity_id
_entity_poly.type
_entity_poly.pdbx_seq_one_letter_code
_entity_poly.pdbx_strand_id
1 'polypeptide(L)'
;MTGRFLHETRILPPLSYNACIHTIEKLAKNNDALEVHYADEEGDPYSVELAGRVGGFVVGNDSDFVILNAPGYRGYIPLDDMVWESAVLQQSLLVGDDPADNFQRVSKSKSKKKYEVPLGKGIIPPQGANDLRLSCTVYHPEALASKLNLPVTLLPLLGALVGNDFTHHADSDRRSIQSLFFERKLSVVQRIEHAAAAMRSIISPANSRKKSKHQLGSVMDLIDRTVNLLLSRLFTPLSSGEVDDIVDKVVTAALQYAINKPGGDAALWPTSICALHEPDVCPFLPLMSRRVLEENEGVNGQTPALLQSASIRDRYVQAYRSGLFSPKLMDVLDTATSWPRLFLEIPDLETISRSITRPLRLWIYSILDDSLGLPVPEDEPDNVDDQSQEGDSEEDENELIDVTESDSEEEGGDFLAPLKGELKRLHVSDDDATETDAPVSVVSQRSNRIGNPKVTEYVRRGARIAAEVLQVTPLSDLLTSISYATPEADADADETISLVQKPVEERFTVFLRILGSDLPSIHNIPRNYLHAVLAIRWITRCLHQRELETGSRDKGKEKWTPHEVKCFLTTLASRPPNPPESGAVVSNEFPPIQDRNVQLSAQVLAVLEAIEHLAQTLLLTPLAPSIAHQFSGKLFHAYLSGSLALPDTCGDVEVMWQACQENLVEAFREDQVKRKERKVRKGGDSATITVAQKKKQVGSRGGFALLAGLGE
;
A
#
# COMPACT_ATOMS: atom_id res chain seq x y z
N MET A 1 7.06 24.33 -14.31
CA MET A 1 6.78 23.45 -13.15
C MET A 1 7.77 23.81 -12.05
N THR A 2 7.32 23.91 -10.81
CA THR A 2 8.17 24.25 -9.65
C THR A 2 8.84 22.99 -9.09
N GLY A 3 9.99 23.11 -8.43
CA GLY A 3 10.63 21.96 -7.74
C GLY A 3 9.72 21.30 -6.69
N ARG A 4 8.76 22.06 -6.15
CA ARG A 4 7.69 21.58 -5.27
C ARG A 4 6.76 20.58 -5.97
N PHE A 5 6.34 20.85 -7.21
CA PHE A 5 5.53 19.91 -8.00
C PHE A 5 6.26 18.57 -8.20
N LEU A 6 7.55 18.60 -8.54
CA LEU A 6 8.34 17.37 -8.70
C LEU A 6 8.53 16.59 -7.39
N HIS A 7 8.58 17.28 -6.26
CA HIS A 7 8.65 16.67 -4.94
C HIS A 7 7.32 16.04 -4.51
N GLU A 8 6.20 16.70 -4.81
CA GLU A 8 4.83 16.24 -4.55
C GLU A 8 4.41 15.10 -5.51
N THR A 9 5.08 14.94 -6.65
CA THR A 9 4.80 13.87 -7.64
C THR A 9 5.79 12.71 -7.60
N ARG A 10 6.49 12.48 -6.49
CA ARG A 10 7.39 11.30 -6.37
C ARG A 10 6.55 10.04 -6.30
N ILE A 11 6.84 9.10 -7.19
CA ILE A 11 6.14 7.81 -7.26
C ILE A 11 7.11 6.72 -6.80
N LEU A 12 6.70 5.90 -5.83
CA LEU A 12 7.43 4.69 -5.50
C LEU A 12 7.46 3.77 -6.72
N PRO A 13 8.64 3.29 -7.16
CA PRO A 13 8.74 2.41 -8.31
C PRO A 13 7.77 1.23 -8.20
N PRO A 14 7.08 0.83 -9.28
CA PRO A 14 6.30 -0.40 -9.29
C PRO A 14 7.13 -1.59 -8.83
N LEU A 15 6.49 -2.53 -8.12
CA LEU A 15 7.12 -3.71 -7.53
C LEU A 15 8.17 -3.45 -6.43
N SER A 16 8.35 -2.20 -5.99
CA SER A 16 9.24 -1.87 -4.86
C SER A 16 8.91 -2.64 -3.59
N TYR A 17 7.62 -2.74 -3.25
CA TYR A 17 7.14 -3.55 -2.13
C TYR A 17 7.63 -5.00 -2.24
N ASN A 18 7.34 -5.69 -3.34
CA ASN A 18 7.73 -7.09 -3.55
C ASN A 18 9.26 -7.28 -3.54
N ALA A 19 10.01 -6.34 -4.11
CA ALA A 19 11.47 -6.36 -4.09
C ALA A 19 12.04 -6.17 -2.67
N CYS A 20 11.45 -5.28 -1.87
CA CYS A 20 11.80 -5.07 -0.47
C CYS A 20 11.50 -6.31 0.36
N ILE A 21 10.29 -6.85 0.28
CA ILE A 21 9.88 -8.07 0.99
C ILE A 21 10.84 -9.22 0.67
N HIS A 22 11.06 -9.52 -0.61
CA HIS A 22 11.99 -10.59 -1.01
C HIS A 22 13.40 -10.38 -0.42
N THR A 23 13.88 -9.14 -0.39
CA THR A 23 15.21 -8.82 0.15
C THR A 23 15.25 -9.03 1.66
N ILE A 24 14.26 -8.53 2.39
CA ILE A 24 14.18 -8.62 3.85
C ILE A 24 13.99 -10.08 4.27
N GLU A 25 13.10 -10.84 3.62
CA GLU A 25 12.90 -12.27 3.90
C GLU A 25 14.15 -13.10 3.62
N LYS A 26 14.89 -12.77 2.55
CA LYS A 26 16.17 -13.42 2.26
C LYS A 26 17.20 -13.13 3.36
N LEU A 27 17.20 -11.93 3.93
CA LEU A 27 18.08 -11.58 5.05
C LEU A 27 17.63 -12.31 6.33
N ALA A 28 16.33 -12.33 6.63
CA ALA A 28 15.76 -13.00 7.81
C ALA A 28 16.07 -14.50 7.82
N LYS A 29 15.98 -15.17 6.66
CA LYS A 29 16.38 -16.59 6.50
C LYS A 29 17.82 -16.90 6.88
N ASN A 30 18.70 -15.89 6.87
CA ASN A 30 20.11 -16.03 7.20
C ASN A 30 20.49 -15.30 8.51
N ASN A 31 19.51 -14.75 9.24
CA ASN A 31 19.75 -13.95 10.44
C ASN A 31 18.61 -14.16 11.45
N ASP A 32 18.85 -14.99 12.45
CA ASP A 32 17.89 -15.33 13.51
C ASP A 32 17.47 -14.11 14.36
N ALA A 33 18.22 -13.00 14.31
CA ALA A 33 17.86 -11.76 15.00
C ALA A 33 16.89 -10.87 14.22
N LEU A 34 16.56 -11.21 12.97
CA LEU A 34 15.65 -10.45 12.13
C LEU A 34 14.35 -11.23 11.93
N GLU A 35 13.27 -10.71 12.52
CA GLU A 35 11.90 -11.18 12.26
C GLU A 35 11.18 -10.21 11.33
N VAL A 36 10.34 -10.75 10.45
CA VAL A 36 9.54 -9.98 9.50
C VAL A 36 8.08 -10.18 9.85
N HIS A 37 7.39 -9.06 10.07
CA HIS A 37 5.98 -9.04 10.45
C HIS A 37 5.19 -8.25 9.41
N TYR A 38 3.96 -8.69 9.17
CA TYR A 38 3.04 -8.06 8.22
C TYR A 38 1.86 -7.52 9.02
N ALA A 39 1.67 -6.21 9.00
CA ALA A 39 0.61 -5.53 9.73
C ALA A 39 -0.78 -5.90 9.19
N ASP A 40 -1.79 -5.86 10.06
CA ASP A 40 -3.18 -6.20 9.73
C ASP A 40 -3.83 -5.09 8.89
N GLU A 41 -3.48 -3.85 9.22
CA GLU A 41 -4.00 -2.62 8.62
C GLU A 41 -2.83 -1.64 8.46
N GLU A 42 -2.75 -0.61 9.32
CA GLU A 42 -1.69 0.38 9.30
C GLU A 42 -0.41 -0.12 10.00
N GLY A 43 0.74 0.14 9.37
CA GLY A 43 2.04 -0.29 9.88
C GLY A 43 2.45 0.42 11.17
N ASP A 44 2.01 1.66 11.37
CA ASP A 44 2.47 2.51 12.46
C ASP A 44 1.87 2.09 13.82
N PRO A 45 0.52 1.98 13.98
CA PRO A 45 -0.08 1.41 15.18
C PRO A 45 0.40 -0.01 15.49
N TYR A 46 0.50 -0.87 14.45
CA TYR A 46 0.98 -2.24 14.59
C TYR A 46 2.42 -2.28 15.17
N SER A 47 3.30 -1.42 14.66
CA SER A 47 4.69 -1.34 15.12
C SER A 47 4.80 -0.89 16.58
N VAL A 48 3.97 0.07 16.99
CA VAL A 48 3.95 0.57 18.37
C VAL A 48 3.37 -0.46 19.33
N GLU A 49 2.31 -1.16 18.94
CA GLU A 49 1.74 -2.23 19.75
C GLU A 49 2.73 -3.39 19.93
N LEU A 50 3.36 -3.84 18.84
CA LEU A 50 4.39 -4.87 18.89
C LEU A 50 5.56 -4.43 19.77
N ALA A 51 6.05 -3.19 19.61
CA ALA A 51 7.09 -2.61 20.44
C ALA A 51 6.68 -2.56 21.92
N GLY A 52 5.41 -2.27 22.22
CA GLY A 52 4.87 -2.35 23.57
C GLY A 52 5.06 -3.72 24.21
N ARG A 53 4.69 -4.77 23.48
CA ARG A 53 4.74 -6.16 23.96
C ARG A 53 6.16 -6.70 24.10
N VAL A 54 7.07 -6.34 23.21
CA VAL A 54 8.48 -6.79 23.28
C VAL A 54 9.35 -5.88 24.15
N GLY A 55 8.82 -4.78 24.69
CA GLY A 55 9.61 -3.77 25.38
C GLY A 55 10.66 -3.14 24.45
N GLY A 56 10.25 -2.77 23.24
CA GLY A 56 11.09 -2.30 22.15
C GLY A 56 10.96 -0.80 21.84
N PHE A 57 11.80 -0.33 20.92
CA PHE A 57 11.73 1.00 20.33
C PHE A 57 11.19 0.88 18.91
N VAL A 58 10.50 1.92 18.44
CA VAL A 58 10.11 2.04 17.03
C VAL A 58 11.05 3.01 16.33
N VAL A 59 11.49 2.64 15.13
CA VAL A 59 12.39 3.45 14.31
C VAL A 59 11.68 3.79 13.01
N GLY A 60 11.63 5.06 12.65
CA GLY A 60 10.89 5.55 11.49
C GLY A 60 11.22 7.01 11.19
N ASN A 61 10.50 7.61 10.26
CA ASN A 61 10.56 9.06 10.04
C ASN A 61 9.22 9.76 10.33
N ASP A 62 8.18 8.98 10.65
CA ASP A 62 6.88 9.53 10.97
C ASP A 62 6.84 10.12 12.39
N SER A 63 6.18 11.26 12.55
CA SER A 63 5.95 11.86 13.86
C SER A 63 4.86 11.14 14.65
N ASP A 64 4.06 10.32 13.99
CA ASP A 64 2.94 9.59 14.59
C ASP A 64 3.40 8.67 15.73
N PHE A 65 4.61 8.13 15.64
CA PHE A 65 5.23 7.32 16.68
C PHE A 65 5.48 8.03 18.02
N VAL A 66 5.40 9.37 18.08
CA VAL A 66 5.44 10.14 19.34
C VAL A 66 4.05 10.31 19.94
N ILE A 67 3.01 10.20 19.12
CA ILE A 67 1.60 10.34 19.51
C ILE A 67 1.02 8.98 19.92
N LEU A 68 1.31 7.94 19.14
CA LEU A 68 0.93 6.57 19.42
C LEU A 68 1.56 6.11 20.74
N ASN A 69 0.77 5.41 21.56
CA ASN A 69 1.25 4.87 22.82
C ASN A 69 0.66 3.48 23.10
N ALA A 70 1.50 2.57 23.56
CA ALA A 70 1.14 1.24 24.03
C ALA A 70 1.89 0.92 25.32
N PRO A 71 1.29 0.17 26.26
CA PRO A 71 2.01 -0.29 27.46
C PRO A 71 3.31 -1.02 27.09
N GLY A 72 4.42 -0.65 27.73
CA GLY A 72 5.75 -1.24 27.48
C GLY A 72 6.54 -0.61 26.33
N TYR A 73 5.93 0.30 25.56
CA TYR A 73 6.61 0.98 24.44
C TYR A 73 7.74 1.87 24.96
N ARG A 74 8.97 1.67 24.47
CA ARG A 74 10.14 2.41 24.97
C ARG A 74 10.37 3.75 24.28
N GLY A 75 9.62 4.07 23.25
CA GLY A 75 9.68 5.35 22.55
C GLY A 75 10.20 5.26 21.11
N TYR A 76 10.16 6.42 20.46
CA TYR A 76 10.41 6.61 19.03
C TYR A 76 11.84 7.09 18.77
N ILE A 77 12.46 6.57 17.70
CA ILE A 77 13.77 6.99 17.22
C ILE A 77 13.65 7.41 15.74
N PRO A 78 13.79 8.71 15.41
CA PRO A 78 13.84 9.16 14.02
C PRO A 78 15.09 8.62 13.31
N LEU A 79 14.95 8.10 12.08
CA LEU A 79 16.09 7.62 11.29
C LEU A 79 17.10 8.74 11.03
N ASP A 80 16.64 9.96 10.81
CA ASP A 80 17.48 11.13 10.53
C ASP A 80 18.32 11.60 11.73
N ASP A 81 17.93 11.19 12.94
CA ASP A 81 18.62 11.46 14.21
C ASP A 81 19.63 10.37 14.58
N MET A 82 19.65 9.25 13.85
CA MET A 82 20.65 8.20 14.03
C MET A 82 21.97 8.64 13.38
N VAL A 83 23.05 8.71 14.17
CA VAL A 83 24.36 9.19 13.72
C VAL A 83 25.43 8.15 13.96
N TRP A 84 26.22 7.86 12.93
CA TRP A 84 27.39 6.99 13.04
C TRP A 84 28.63 7.82 13.40
N GLU A 85 29.34 7.36 14.43
CA GLU A 85 30.58 7.90 14.96
C GLU A 85 31.69 6.83 14.87
N SER A 86 32.95 7.23 14.71
CA SER A 86 34.11 6.33 14.85
C SER A 86 35.04 6.85 15.93
N ALA A 87 35.58 5.93 16.74
CA ALA A 87 36.55 6.24 17.78
C ALA A 87 37.87 6.83 17.22
N VAL A 88 38.23 6.52 15.97
CA VAL A 88 39.55 6.85 15.39
C VAL A 88 39.70 8.35 15.06
N LEU A 89 38.62 9.05 14.73
CA LEU A 89 38.64 10.50 14.46
C LEU A 89 38.82 11.35 15.73
N GLN A 90 38.51 10.80 16.92
CA GLN A 90 38.75 11.52 18.18
C GLN A 90 40.25 11.56 18.55
N GLN A 91 41.07 10.62 18.08
CA GLN A 91 42.52 10.58 18.37
C GLN A 91 43.38 11.40 17.41
N SER A 92 43.00 11.51 16.14
CA SER A 92 43.77 12.27 15.14
C SER A 92 43.74 13.80 15.34
N LEU A 93 42.74 14.33 16.05
CA LEU A 93 42.69 15.74 16.47
C LEU A 93 43.54 16.06 17.72
N LEU A 94 44.14 15.05 18.35
CA LEU A 94 44.96 15.21 19.57
C LEU A 94 46.47 15.08 19.32
N VAL A 95 46.90 14.76 18.09
CA VAL A 95 48.33 14.65 17.73
C VAL A 95 48.65 15.68 16.66
N GLY A 96 48.93 16.89 17.10
CA GLY A 96 49.36 17.99 16.24
C GLY A 96 50.13 19.05 17.04
N ASP A 97 51.04 18.61 17.91
CA ASP A 97 52.08 19.49 18.46
C ASP A 97 53.44 18.94 18.01
N ASP A 98 53.96 19.58 16.96
CA ASP A 98 55.33 19.47 16.48
C ASP A 98 56.27 20.04 17.57
N PRO A 99 57.32 19.34 18.04
CA PRO A 99 58.09 19.74 19.22
C PRO A 99 59.06 20.91 18.98
N ALA A 100 58.84 21.75 17.95
CA ALA A 100 59.82 22.71 17.46
C ALA A 100 59.44 24.19 17.57
N ASP A 101 58.35 24.57 18.26
CA ASP A 101 57.97 25.99 18.38
C ASP A 101 57.72 26.44 19.83
N ASN A 102 58.63 27.29 20.30
CA ASN A 102 58.80 27.68 21.70
C ASN A 102 57.94 28.92 22.06
N PHE A 103 56.64 28.88 21.75
CA PHE A 103 55.69 29.94 22.12
C PHE A 103 54.39 29.37 22.70
N GLN A 104 54.29 29.39 24.03
CA GLN A 104 53.09 28.98 24.74
C GLN A 104 52.02 30.08 24.70
N ARG A 105 51.08 29.98 23.76
CA ARG A 105 49.92 30.89 23.67
C ARG A 105 48.86 30.46 24.69
N VAL A 106 48.81 31.14 25.85
CA VAL A 106 47.81 30.91 26.89
C VAL A 106 46.44 31.39 26.39
N SER A 107 45.63 30.49 25.82
CA SER A 107 44.22 30.76 25.53
C SER A 107 43.35 30.30 26.70
N LYS A 108 42.51 31.22 27.19
CA LYS A 108 41.59 30.99 28.31
C LYS A 108 40.62 29.86 27.96
N SER A 109 40.42 28.95 28.91
CA SER A 109 39.43 27.87 28.85
C SER A 109 38.01 28.42 28.71
N LYS A 110 37.55 28.60 27.48
CA LYS A 110 36.12 28.63 27.14
C LYS A 110 35.84 27.41 26.26
N SER A 111 34.82 26.67 26.65
CA SER A 111 34.47 25.33 26.18
C SER A 111 34.79 25.07 24.71
N LYS A 112 35.76 24.18 24.47
CA LYS A 112 35.88 23.50 23.17
C LYS A 112 34.64 22.63 23.03
N LYS A 113 33.64 23.11 22.30
CA LYS A 113 32.57 22.27 21.75
C LYS A 113 33.28 21.25 20.85
N LYS A 114 33.37 19.99 21.26
CA LYS A 114 33.80 18.88 20.40
C LYS A 114 32.87 18.90 19.19
N TYR A 115 33.37 19.31 18.04
CA TYR A 115 32.69 19.08 16.78
C TYR A 115 33.01 17.63 16.39
N GLU A 116 32.10 16.72 16.73
CA GLU A 116 32.11 15.36 16.21
C GLU A 116 31.66 15.45 14.75
N VAL A 117 32.50 14.97 13.82
CA VAL A 117 32.18 14.93 12.40
C VAL A 117 31.38 13.65 12.16
N PRO A 118 30.08 13.73 11.83
CA PRO A 118 29.28 12.54 11.59
C PRO A 118 29.81 11.80 10.35
N LEU A 119 30.04 10.49 10.47
CA LEU A 119 30.51 9.64 9.36
C LEU A 119 29.37 9.17 8.45
N GLY A 120 28.14 9.26 8.94
CA GLY A 120 26.92 8.87 8.23
C GLY A 120 25.69 9.10 9.10
N LYS A 121 24.52 9.01 8.48
CA LYS A 121 23.22 9.09 9.15
C LYS A 121 22.35 7.87 8.80
N GLY A 122 21.41 7.53 9.67
CA GLY A 122 20.46 6.45 9.49
C GLY A 122 20.99 5.07 9.88
N ILE A 123 20.22 4.04 9.52
CA ILE A 123 20.49 2.65 9.94
C ILE A 123 21.65 1.99 9.19
N ILE A 124 22.04 2.50 8.02
CA ILE A 124 23.08 1.88 7.18
C ILE A 124 24.45 2.38 7.65
N PRO A 125 25.36 1.49 8.10
CA PRO A 125 26.69 1.89 8.53
C PRO A 125 27.53 2.40 7.36
N PRO A 126 28.39 3.42 7.56
CA PRO A 126 29.30 3.90 6.53
C PRO A 126 30.33 2.83 6.17
N GLN A 127 30.63 2.70 4.87
CA GLN A 127 31.55 1.67 4.37
C GLN A 127 33.01 2.00 4.71
N GLY A 128 33.80 0.98 5.05
CA GLY A 128 35.27 1.09 5.22
C GLY A 128 35.74 1.69 6.56
N ALA A 129 34.85 1.90 7.52
CA ALA A 129 35.18 2.36 8.86
C ALA A 129 35.15 1.21 9.87
N ASN A 130 36.18 1.14 10.72
CA ASN A 130 36.25 0.23 11.86
C ASN A 130 35.83 0.98 13.15
N ASP A 131 35.41 0.23 14.18
CA ASP A 131 34.98 0.75 15.48
C ASP A 131 33.86 1.79 15.39
N LEU A 132 32.77 1.41 14.71
CA LEU A 132 31.58 2.22 14.54
C LEU A 132 30.69 2.20 15.79
N ARG A 133 30.24 3.38 16.20
CA ARG A 133 29.23 3.58 17.23
C ARG A 133 28.03 4.29 16.61
N LEU A 134 26.82 3.81 16.91
CA LEU A 134 25.58 4.47 16.55
C LEU A 134 25.04 5.22 17.76
N SER A 135 24.83 6.53 17.62
CA SER A 135 24.11 7.34 18.60
C SER A 135 22.70 7.63 18.08
N CYS A 136 21.71 7.60 18.96
CA CYS A 136 20.31 7.85 18.63
C CYS A 136 19.63 8.70 19.72
N THR A 137 18.61 9.45 19.32
CA THR A 137 17.74 10.23 20.23
C THR A 137 16.40 9.51 20.34
N VAL A 138 15.92 9.34 21.57
CA VAL A 138 14.63 8.70 21.86
C VAL A 138 13.62 9.75 22.29
N TYR A 139 12.44 9.73 21.67
CA TYR A 139 11.29 10.56 22.03
C TYR A 139 10.21 9.69 22.70
N HIS A 140 9.77 10.11 23.89
CA HIS A 140 8.78 9.38 24.67
C HIS A 140 7.41 10.09 24.63
N PRO A 141 6.30 9.38 24.37
CA PRO A 141 4.95 9.94 24.45
C PRO A 141 4.67 10.60 25.80
N GLU A 142 5.10 9.99 26.91
CA GLU A 142 4.92 10.52 28.27
C GLU A 142 5.65 11.85 28.48
N ALA A 143 6.83 12.00 27.88
CA ALA A 143 7.60 13.23 27.97
C ALA A 143 6.94 14.37 27.18
N LEU A 144 6.36 14.07 26.02
CA LEU A 144 5.56 15.02 25.25
C LEU A 144 4.30 15.41 26.01
N ALA A 145 3.54 14.43 26.51
CA ALA A 145 2.31 14.65 27.28
C ALA A 145 2.58 15.52 28.53
N SER A 146 3.65 15.22 29.26
CA SER A 146 4.09 16.01 30.43
C SER A 146 4.45 17.44 30.04
N LYS A 147 5.19 17.64 28.95
CA LYS A 147 5.54 18.98 28.46
C LYS A 147 4.32 19.78 28.04
N LEU A 148 3.30 19.12 27.51
CA LEU A 148 2.03 19.70 27.14
C LEU A 148 1.03 19.74 28.31
N ASN A 149 1.37 19.27 29.50
CA ASN A 149 0.47 19.13 30.65
C ASN A 149 -0.88 18.48 30.27
N LEU A 150 -0.83 17.40 29.51
CA LEU A 150 -1.98 16.58 29.12
C LEU A 150 -1.78 15.13 29.59
N PRO A 151 -2.86 14.40 29.93
CA PRO A 151 -2.81 12.95 30.01
C PRO A 151 -2.31 12.34 28.69
N VAL A 152 -1.42 11.34 28.77
CA VAL A 152 -0.86 10.67 27.57
C VAL A 152 -1.94 10.03 26.70
N THR A 153 -3.05 9.60 27.31
CA THR A 153 -4.22 9.03 26.62
C THR A 153 -4.93 10.03 25.70
N LEU A 154 -4.68 11.34 25.84
CA LEU A 154 -5.27 12.38 25.00
C LEU A 154 -4.35 12.85 23.86
N LEU A 155 -3.16 12.26 23.70
CA LEU A 155 -2.29 12.57 22.57
C LEU A 155 -2.93 12.23 21.21
N PRO A 156 -3.66 11.10 21.03
CA PRO A 156 -4.40 10.83 19.78
C PRO A 156 -5.36 11.95 19.40
N LEU A 157 -6.14 12.45 20.36
CA LEU A 157 -7.06 13.57 20.14
C LEU A 157 -6.31 14.87 19.80
N LEU A 158 -5.18 15.13 20.46
CA LEU A 158 -4.32 16.26 20.09
C LEU A 158 -3.82 16.13 18.64
N GLY A 159 -3.41 14.94 18.21
CA GLY A 159 -3.00 14.64 16.84
C GLY A 159 -4.10 14.97 15.84
N ALA A 160 -5.32 14.48 16.07
CA ALA A 160 -6.48 14.75 15.23
C ALA A 160 -6.81 16.26 15.14
N LEU A 161 -6.77 16.99 16.27
CA LEU A 161 -7.05 18.43 16.30
C LEU A 161 -5.98 19.26 15.57
N VAL A 162 -4.71 18.90 15.70
CA VAL A 162 -3.60 19.58 15.02
C VAL A 162 -3.58 19.25 13.52
N GLY A 163 -3.99 18.04 13.18
CA GLY A 163 -4.03 17.47 11.84
C GLY A 163 -3.13 16.24 11.76
N ASN A 164 -3.76 15.09 11.51
CA ASN A 164 -3.12 13.84 11.12
C ASN A 164 -3.59 13.41 9.72
N ASP A 165 -3.07 12.30 9.20
CA ASP A 165 -3.38 11.80 7.86
C ASP A 165 -4.88 11.55 7.63
N PHE A 166 -5.62 11.22 8.69
CA PHE A 166 -7.06 10.94 8.66
C PHE A 166 -7.96 12.18 8.68
N THR A 167 -7.41 13.36 8.99
CA THR A 167 -8.19 14.61 9.02
C THR A 167 -8.29 15.34 7.69
N HIS A 168 -7.67 14.80 6.63
CA HIS A 168 -7.56 15.46 5.32
C HIS A 168 -8.66 15.09 4.31
N HIS A 169 -9.63 14.25 4.67
CA HIS A 169 -10.60 13.69 3.73
C HIS A 169 -11.82 14.60 3.50
N ALA A 170 -11.72 15.46 2.47
CA ALA A 170 -12.81 15.82 1.59
C ALA A 170 -12.26 16.51 0.33
N ASP A 171 -12.18 15.78 -0.79
CA ASP A 171 -11.85 16.34 -2.11
C ASP A 171 -12.90 17.37 -2.60
N SER A 172 -14.06 17.45 -1.93
CA SER A 172 -15.14 18.41 -2.19
C SER A 172 -15.01 19.74 -1.42
N ASP A 173 -14.30 19.77 -0.27
CA ASP A 173 -14.24 20.97 0.57
C ASP A 173 -12.89 21.68 0.48
N ARG A 174 -12.91 22.88 -0.12
CA ARG A 174 -11.74 23.76 -0.32
C ARG A 174 -11.12 24.28 0.98
N ARG A 175 -11.55 23.82 2.16
CA ARG A 175 -11.08 24.26 3.48
C ARG A 175 -10.78 23.04 4.34
N SER A 176 -9.50 22.78 4.63
CA SER A 176 -9.16 21.76 5.62
C SER A 176 -9.64 22.20 7.01
N ILE A 177 -10.05 21.26 7.85
CA ILE A 177 -10.55 21.51 9.22
C ILE A 177 -9.55 22.37 10.01
N GLN A 178 -8.25 22.11 9.84
CA GLN A 178 -7.16 22.86 10.49
C GLN A 178 -7.15 24.34 10.08
N SER A 179 -7.65 24.68 8.89
CA SER A 179 -7.79 26.07 8.47
C SER A 179 -8.93 26.81 9.17
N LEU A 180 -9.88 26.08 9.77
CA LEU A 180 -10.94 26.61 10.64
C LEU A 180 -10.42 26.80 12.07
N PHE A 181 -9.62 25.87 12.58
CA PHE A 181 -9.06 25.92 13.93
C PHE A 181 -7.91 26.92 14.09
N PHE A 182 -7.07 27.10 13.07
CA PHE A 182 -5.82 27.85 13.20
C PHE A 182 -5.70 29.00 12.22
N GLU A 183 -5.21 30.14 12.71
CA GLU A 183 -4.80 31.24 11.84
C GLU A 183 -3.61 30.82 10.95
N ARG A 184 -3.61 31.25 9.69
CA ARG A 184 -2.55 30.92 8.71
C ARG A 184 -1.14 31.37 9.15
N LYS A 185 -1.04 32.32 10.08
CA LYS A 185 0.23 32.86 10.59
C LYS A 185 0.83 32.04 11.73
N LEU A 186 0.08 31.13 12.34
CA LEU A 186 0.59 30.30 13.43
C LEU A 186 1.57 29.27 12.88
N SER A 187 2.76 29.22 13.50
CA SER A 187 3.73 28.14 13.30
C SER A 187 3.17 26.81 13.83
N VAL A 188 3.72 25.69 13.35
CA VAL A 188 3.29 24.34 13.77
C VAL A 188 3.35 24.18 15.29
N VAL A 189 4.43 24.65 15.92
CA VAL A 189 4.59 24.61 17.38
C VAL A 189 3.48 25.38 18.08
N GLN A 190 3.14 26.58 17.60
CA GLN A 190 2.07 27.37 18.18
C GLN A 190 0.69 26.73 18.01
N ARG A 191 0.45 25.99 16.92
CA ARG A 191 -0.81 25.25 16.72
C ARG A 191 -0.94 24.12 17.73
N ILE A 192 0.12 23.35 17.93
CA ILE A 192 0.19 22.27 18.94
C ILE A 192 -0.06 22.85 20.34
N GLU A 193 0.65 23.92 20.70
CA GLU A 193 0.47 24.56 22.01
C GLU A 193 -0.95 25.13 22.19
N HIS A 194 -1.54 25.65 21.11
CA HIS A 194 -2.90 26.20 21.13
C HIS A 194 -3.97 25.13 21.33
N ALA A 195 -3.89 24.03 20.57
CA ALA A 195 -4.79 22.88 20.72
C ALA A 195 -4.66 22.26 22.12
N ALA A 196 -3.42 22.06 22.59
CA ALA A 196 -3.17 21.56 23.95
C ALA A 196 -3.73 22.52 25.02
N ALA A 197 -3.59 23.84 24.84
CA ALA A 197 -4.16 24.82 25.76
C ALA A 197 -5.70 24.78 25.80
N ALA A 198 -6.36 24.59 24.64
CA ALA A 198 -7.80 24.43 24.55
C ALA A 198 -8.27 23.21 25.37
N MET A 199 -7.67 22.04 25.14
CA MET A 199 -7.97 20.81 25.88
C MET A 199 -7.74 20.99 27.39
N ARG A 200 -6.58 21.55 27.80
CA ARG A 200 -6.28 21.80 29.22
C ARG A 200 -7.32 22.69 29.89
N SER A 201 -7.81 23.72 29.20
CA SER A 201 -8.79 24.65 29.77
C SER A 201 -10.13 23.99 30.09
N ILE A 202 -10.44 22.88 29.41
CA ILE A 202 -11.68 22.10 29.58
C ILE A 202 -11.47 21.02 30.65
N ILE A 203 -10.33 20.33 30.63
CA ILE A 203 -9.98 19.27 31.61
C ILE A 203 -9.75 19.85 33.01
N SER A 204 -9.10 21.00 33.09
CA SER A 204 -8.78 21.68 34.34
C SER A 204 -9.21 23.14 34.24
N PRO A 205 -10.51 23.44 34.40
CA PRO A 205 -11.00 24.81 34.39
C PRO A 205 -10.43 25.55 35.60
N ALA A 206 -9.35 26.30 35.38
CA ALA A 206 -8.67 27.03 36.44
C ALA A 206 -9.62 28.10 37.03
N ASN A 207 -10.11 27.85 38.26
CA ASN A 207 -10.69 28.83 39.18
C ASN A 207 -11.67 29.87 38.59
N SER A 208 -12.59 29.47 37.72
CA SER A 208 -13.71 30.35 37.37
C SER A 208 -14.76 30.33 38.50
N ARG A 209 -14.92 31.47 39.17
CA ARG A 209 -15.84 31.69 40.32
C ARG A 209 -17.33 31.55 39.99
N LYS A 210 -17.70 30.98 38.84
CA LYS A 210 -19.07 30.65 38.49
C LYS A 210 -19.12 29.13 38.30
N LYS A 211 -19.85 28.46 39.19
CA LYS A 211 -20.15 27.02 39.14
C LYS A 211 -20.60 26.63 37.72
N SER A 212 -19.69 26.17 36.87
CA SER A 212 -20.04 25.48 35.63
C SER A 212 -20.59 24.13 36.04
N LYS A 213 -21.90 23.97 35.90
CA LYS A 213 -22.71 22.87 36.44
C LYS A 213 -22.58 21.57 35.64
N HIS A 214 -21.54 21.42 34.81
CA HIS A 214 -21.30 20.22 34.03
C HIS A 214 -19.90 19.71 34.32
N GLN A 215 -19.82 18.73 35.22
CA GLN A 215 -18.76 17.73 35.18
C GLN A 215 -18.66 17.21 33.73
N LEU A 216 -17.45 16.91 33.27
CA LEU A 216 -17.28 16.25 31.97
C LEU A 216 -17.94 14.88 32.10
N GLY A 217 -19.06 14.66 31.42
CA GLY A 217 -19.81 13.40 31.49
C GLY A 217 -19.21 12.32 30.59
N SER A 218 -18.51 12.73 29.52
CA SER A 218 -17.90 11.84 28.54
C SER A 218 -16.70 12.48 27.84
N VAL A 219 -15.92 11.67 27.11
CA VAL A 219 -14.90 12.20 26.19
C VAL A 219 -15.54 12.91 25.00
N MET A 220 -16.72 12.50 24.57
CA MET A 220 -17.43 13.21 23.49
C MET A 220 -17.68 14.67 23.91
N ASP A 221 -18.10 14.90 25.17
CA ASP A 221 -18.19 16.27 25.72
C ASP A 221 -16.85 17.02 25.67
N LEU A 222 -15.73 16.33 25.91
CA LEU A 222 -14.40 16.93 25.84
C LEU A 222 -14.07 17.32 24.39
N ILE A 223 -14.36 16.45 23.42
CA ILE A 223 -14.14 16.70 22.00
C ILE A 223 -15.03 17.86 21.54
N ASP A 224 -16.33 17.80 21.80
CA ASP A 224 -17.30 18.83 21.44
C ASP A 224 -16.91 20.18 21.99
N ARG A 225 -16.60 20.27 23.29
CA ARG A 225 -16.19 21.53 23.92
C ARG A 225 -14.86 22.04 23.36
N THR A 226 -13.94 21.15 23.02
CA THR A 226 -12.63 21.53 22.46
C THR A 226 -12.80 22.06 21.04
N VAL A 227 -13.56 21.37 20.19
CA VAL A 227 -13.88 21.78 18.82
C VAL A 227 -14.61 23.13 18.84
N ASN A 228 -15.66 23.27 19.65
CA ASN A 228 -16.39 24.53 19.81
C ASN A 228 -15.49 25.68 20.29
N LEU A 229 -14.57 25.41 21.22
CA LEU A 229 -13.62 26.43 21.70
C LEU A 229 -12.64 26.86 20.60
N LEU A 230 -12.16 25.94 19.76
CA LEU A 230 -11.30 26.25 18.62
C LEU A 230 -12.05 27.00 17.50
N LEU A 231 -13.33 26.67 17.27
CA LEU A 231 -14.18 27.31 16.26
C LEU A 231 -14.76 28.66 16.70
N SER A 232 -14.78 28.96 18.00
CA SER A 232 -15.35 30.20 18.58
C SER A 232 -14.77 31.51 18.02
N ARG A 233 -13.65 31.44 17.30
CA ARG A 233 -12.96 32.58 16.68
C ARG A 233 -13.45 32.92 15.28
N LEU A 234 -14.31 32.08 14.68
CA LEU A 234 -14.83 32.33 13.35
C LEU A 234 -15.80 33.52 13.38
N PHE A 235 -15.59 34.47 12.47
CA PHE A 235 -16.47 35.64 12.31
C PHE A 235 -17.87 35.29 11.80
N THR A 236 -18.03 34.09 11.25
CA THR A 236 -19.31 33.54 10.81
C THR A 236 -19.53 32.23 11.58
N PRO A 237 -20.59 32.13 12.40
CA PRO A 237 -20.89 30.89 13.10
C PRO A 237 -21.25 29.81 12.07
N LEU A 238 -20.66 28.63 12.23
CA LEU A 238 -21.04 27.43 11.49
C LEU A 238 -22.42 26.97 11.96
N SER A 239 -23.15 26.28 11.08
CA SER A 239 -24.39 25.60 11.48
C SER A 239 -24.07 24.43 12.42
N SER A 240 -25.05 24.00 13.23
CA SER A 240 -24.83 22.88 14.17
C SER A 240 -24.39 21.61 13.44
N GLY A 241 -25.03 21.27 12.32
CA GLY A 241 -24.66 20.10 11.52
C GLY A 241 -23.22 20.14 10.99
N GLU A 242 -22.72 21.31 10.57
CA GLU A 242 -21.31 21.44 10.15
C GLU A 242 -20.33 21.27 11.32
N VAL A 243 -20.74 21.62 12.55
CA VAL A 243 -19.92 21.41 13.75
C VAL A 243 -19.91 19.94 14.12
N ASP A 244 -21.07 19.28 14.07
CA ASP A 244 -21.21 17.84 14.33
C ASP A 244 -20.39 17.02 13.32
N ASP A 245 -20.42 17.37 12.03
CA ASP A 245 -19.56 16.78 10.99
C ASP A 245 -18.05 16.92 11.30
N ILE A 246 -17.64 18.05 11.90
CA ILE A 246 -16.25 18.28 12.29
C ILE A 246 -15.89 17.43 13.52
N VAL A 247 -16.80 17.33 14.49
CA VAL A 247 -16.63 16.47 15.66
C VAL A 247 -16.43 15.03 15.23
N ASP A 248 -17.32 14.49 14.39
CA ASP A 248 -17.26 13.10 13.91
C ASP A 248 -15.96 12.81 13.17
N LYS A 249 -15.48 13.75 12.35
CA LYS A 249 -14.17 13.65 11.68
C LYS A 249 -13.02 13.62 12.67
N VAL A 250 -13.05 14.46 13.71
CA VAL A 250 -12.02 14.47 14.76
C VAL A 250 -12.04 13.18 15.58
N VAL A 251 -13.22 12.67 15.92
CA VAL A 251 -13.40 11.39 16.63
C VAL A 251 -12.81 10.26 15.80
N THR A 252 -13.25 10.13 14.54
CA THR A 252 -12.78 9.09 13.61
C THR A 252 -11.27 9.12 13.46
N ALA A 253 -10.69 10.32 13.27
CA ALA A 253 -9.25 10.48 13.11
C ALA A 253 -8.45 10.20 14.40
N ALA A 254 -9.01 10.47 15.57
CA ALA A 254 -8.35 10.16 16.85
C ALA A 254 -8.38 8.66 17.15
N LEU A 255 -9.44 7.96 16.74
CA LEU A 255 -9.57 6.51 16.93
C LEU A 255 -8.55 5.70 16.13
N GLN A 256 -8.11 6.18 14.97
CA GLN A 256 -7.07 5.51 14.17
C GLN A 256 -5.73 5.38 14.94
N TYR A 257 -5.47 6.26 15.91
CA TYR A 257 -4.29 6.20 16.78
C TYR A 257 -4.55 5.51 18.12
N ALA A 258 -5.76 5.00 18.35
CA ALA A 258 -6.14 4.38 19.61
C ALA A 258 -5.77 2.88 19.63
N ILE A 259 -4.59 2.56 20.15
CA ILE A 259 -4.15 1.17 20.31
C ILE A 259 -4.96 0.49 21.44
N ASN A 260 -5.46 -0.72 21.19
CA ASN A 260 -6.18 -1.50 22.18
C ASN A 260 -5.25 -1.96 23.30
N LYS A 261 -5.69 -1.83 24.55
CA LYS A 261 -4.98 -2.43 25.68
C LYS A 261 -5.35 -3.92 25.71
N PRO A 262 -4.40 -4.85 25.51
CA PRO A 262 -4.72 -6.26 25.69
C PRO A 262 -5.12 -6.50 27.15
N GLY A 263 -6.15 -7.32 27.35
CA GLY A 263 -6.54 -7.78 28.68
C GLY A 263 -5.50 -8.78 29.20
N GLY A 264 -4.65 -8.35 30.13
CA GLY A 264 -3.66 -9.19 30.81
C GLY A 264 -2.30 -9.32 30.09
N ASP A 265 -1.40 -10.13 30.67
CA ASP A 265 -0.10 -10.54 30.11
C ASP A 265 -0.31 -11.47 28.90
N ALA A 266 -0.95 -10.97 27.84
CA ALA A 266 -1.11 -11.70 26.61
C ALA A 266 0.27 -12.03 26.04
N ALA A 267 0.60 -13.33 25.98
CA ALA A 267 1.84 -13.79 25.38
C ALA A 267 1.93 -13.26 23.94
N LEU A 268 3.13 -12.87 23.52
CA LEU A 268 3.42 -12.69 22.10
C LEU A 268 3.10 -14.00 21.39
N TRP A 269 2.52 -13.91 20.19
CA TRP A 269 2.12 -15.08 19.39
C TRP A 269 1.04 -15.94 20.07
N PRO A 270 -0.12 -15.36 20.44
CA PRO A 270 -1.20 -16.15 21.00
C PRO A 270 -1.67 -17.25 20.03
N THR A 271 -1.46 -17.04 18.72
CA THR A 271 -1.72 -18.03 17.67
C THR A 271 -0.69 -17.97 16.55
N SER A 272 -0.72 -18.97 15.66
CA SER A 272 -0.01 -18.92 14.37
C SER A 272 -0.63 -17.96 13.35
N ILE A 273 -1.72 -17.26 13.73
CA ILE A 273 -2.58 -16.49 12.83
C ILE A 273 -2.35 -14.99 12.99
N CYS A 274 -2.21 -14.50 14.23
CA CYS A 274 -1.86 -13.11 14.54
C CYS A 274 -0.83 -13.06 15.66
N ALA A 275 0.21 -12.24 15.47
CA ALA A 275 1.28 -12.03 16.46
C ALA A 275 0.78 -11.28 17.70
N LEU A 276 -0.30 -10.49 17.53
CA LEU A 276 -0.81 -9.56 18.52
C LEU A 276 -2.18 -10.04 19.08
N HIS A 277 -3.10 -10.46 18.24
CA HIS A 277 -4.49 -10.67 18.66
C HIS A 277 -4.84 -12.16 18.79
N GLU A 278 -5.67 -12.50 19.77
CA GLU A 278 -6.39 -13.78 19.75
C GLU A 278 -7.40 -13.77 18.58
N PRO A 279 -7.76 -14.93 17.99
CA PRO A 279 -8.62 -14.99 16.81
C PRO A 279 -9.94 -14.23 16.98
N ASP A 280 -10.56 -14.35 18.15
CA ASP A 280 -11.89 -13.78 18.42
C ASP A 280 -11.89 -12.24 18.52
N VAL A 281 -10.73 -11.62 18.72
CA VAL A 281 -10.58 -10.15 18.81
C VAL A 281 -9.78 -9.56 17.65
N CYS A 282 -9.33 -10.39 16.71
CA CYS A 282 -8.50 -9.98 15.59
C CYS A 282 -9.37 -9.36 14.48
N PRO A 283 -9.30 -8.03 14.22
CA PRO A 283 -10.12 -7.39 13.19
C PRO A 283 -9.81 -7.89 11.78
N PHE A 284 -8.61 -8.42 11.58
CA PHE A 284 -8.15 -8.97 10.30
C PHE A 284 -8.93 -10.21 9.83
N LEU A 285 -9.42 -11.05 10.74
CA LEU A 285 -10.08 -12.31 10.36
C LEU A 285 -11.43 -12.09 9.66
N PRO A 286 -12.33 -11.23 10.18
CA PRO A 286 -13.51 -10.78 9.46
C PRO A 286 -13.22 -10.19 8.08
N LEU A 287 -12.16 -9.38 7.96
CA LEU A 287 -11.75 -8.75 6.70
C LEU A 287 -11.25 -9.78 5.67
N MET A 288 -10.60 -10.85 6.12
CA MET A 288 -10.03 -11.85 5.23
C MET A 288 -11.10 -12.73 4.57
N SER A 289 -12.15 -13.12 5.29
CA SER A 289 -13.20 -13.96 4.71
C SER A 289 -14.58 -13.66 5.29
N ARG A 290 -15.43 -13.10 4.43
CA ARG A 290 -16.85 -12.86 4.71
C ARG A 290 -17.66 -14.16 4.66
N ARG A 291 -17.28 -15.11 3.80
CA ARG A 291 -17.92 -16.43 3.70
C ARG A 291 -18.00 -17.17 5.04
N VAL A 292 -16.94 -17.10 5.85
CA VAL A 292 -16.94 -17.74 7.18
C VAL A 292 -17.95 -17.07 8.12
N LEU A 293 -18.13 -15.75 8.02
CA LEU A 293 -19.14 -15.03 8.81
C LEU A 293 -20.56 -15.40 8.35
N GLU A 294 -20.79 -15.36 7.03
CA GLU A 294 -22.06 -15.72 6.39
C GLU A 294 -22.52 -17.15 6.77
N GLU A 295 -21.61 -18.13 6.70
CA GLU A 295 -21.92 -19.53 7.01
C GLU A 295 -22.10 -19.81 8.51
N ASN A 296 -21.56 -18.94 9.36
CA ASN A 296 -21.71 -19.04 10.82
C ASN A 296 -23.03 -18.42 11.31
N GLU A 297 -23.55 -17.41 10.63
CA GLU A 297 -24.83 -16.75 10.96
C GLU A 297 -26.06 -17.64 10.66
N GLY A 298 -25.92 -18.64 9.78
CA GLY A 298 -27.05 -19.47 9.31
C GLY A 298 -27.33 -20.76 10.11
N VAL A 299 -26.39 -21.27 10.92
CA VAL A 299 -26.51 -22.63 11.50
C VAL A 299 -25.89 -22.75 12.89
N ASN A 300 -26.67 -23.22 13.88
CA ASN A 300 -26.15 -23.71 15.16
C ASN A 300 -25.40 -25.04 14.96
N GLY A 301 -24.15 -24.98 14.50
CA GLY A 301 -23.26 -26.15 14.37
C GLY A 301 -22.20 -25.99 13.28
N GLN A 302 -21.11 -26.77 13.39
CA GLN A 302 -20.06 -26.83 12.37
C GLN A 302 -20.57 -27.59 11.13
N THR A 303 -21.06 -26.88 10.12
CA THR A 303 -21.38 -27.48 8.81
C THR A 303 -20.09 -27.81 8.05
N PRO A 304 -20.09 -28.81 7.15
CA PRO A 304 -18.96 -29.08 6.27
C PRO A 304 -18.52 -27.86 5.45
N ALA A 305 -19.49 -27.05 5.00
CA ALA A 305 -19.23 -25.78 4.30
C ALA A 305 -18.46 -24.78 5.17
N LEU A 306 -18.91 -24.55 6.42
CA LEU A 306 -18.23 -23.66 7.37
C LEU A 306 -16.78 -24.10 7.63
N LEU A 307 -16.54 -25.41 7.79
CA LEU A 307 -15.20 -25.96 7.95
C LEU A 307 -14.35 -25.77 6.68
N GLN A 308 -14.96 -25.90 5.50
CA GLN A 308 -14.31 -25.68 4.21
C GLN A 308 -13.89 -24.21 4.05
N SER A 309 -14.78 -23.26 4.29
CA SER A 309 -14.52 -21.83 4.21
C SER A 309 -13.48 -21.38 5.23
N ALA A 310 -13.55 -21.89 6.46
CA ALA A 310 -12.53 -21.62 7.49
C ALA A 310 -11.15 -22.12 7.06
N SER A 311 -11.07 -23.33 6.50
CA SER A 311 -9.83 -23.90 5.96
C SER A 311 -9.26 -23.09 4.80
N ILE A 312 -10.11 -22.57 3.90
CA ILE A 312 -9.69 -21.69 2.82
C ILE A 312 -9.12 -20.37 3.39
N ARG A 313 -9.86 -19.71 4.28
CA ARG A 313 -9.44 -18.48 4.96
C ARG A 313 -8.07 -18.68 5.61
N ASP A 314 -7.87 -19.75 6.37
CA ASP A 314 -6.64 -19.99 7.11
C ASP A 314 -5.42 -20.10 6.17
N ARG A 315 -5.58 -20.66 4.97
CA ARG A 315 -4.52 -20.70 3.95
C ARG A 315 -4.17 -19.30 3.42
N TYR A 316 -5.16 -18.44 3.22
CA TYR A 316 -4.93 -17.06 2.79
C TYR A 316 -4.32 -16.20 3.91
N VAL A 317 -4.77 -16.38 5.15
CA VAL A 317 -4.13 -15.74 6.30
C VAL A 317 -2.66 -16.14 6.39
N GLN A 318 -2.36 -17.44 6.30
CA GLN A 318 -0.98 -17.91 6.30
C GLN A 318 -0.16 -17.34 5.14
N ALA A 319 -0.74 -17.25 3.94
CA ALA A 319 -0.08 -16.66 2.79
C ALA A 319 0.22 -15.16 3.01
N TYR A 320 -0.73 -14.39 3.57
CA TYR A 320 -0.53 -12.99 3.93
C TYR A 320 0.58 -12.81 4.97
N ARG A 321 0.53 -13.58 6.06
CA ARG A 321 1.54 -13.56 7.13
C ARG A 321 2.93 -14.01 6.69
N SER A 322 3.01 -14.74 5.57
CA SER A 322 4.28 -15.17 4.98
C SER A 322 4.76 -14.25 3.85
N GLY A 323 4.12 -13.09 3.63
CA GLY A 323 4.46 -12.18 2.54
C GLY A 323 4.11 -12.68 1.14
N LEU A 324 3.35 -13.76 1.04
CA LEU A 324 2.96 -14.42 -0.21
C LEU A 324 1.59 -13.98 -0.73
N PHE A 325 0.91 -13.06 -0.04
CA PHE A 325 -0.36 -12.46 -0.45
C PHE A 325 -0.28 -10.94 -0.30
N SER A 326 -0.52 -10.21 -1.39
CA SER A 326 -0.32 -8.76 -1.47
C SER A 326 -1.38 -7.98 -0.69
N PRO A 327 -1.00 -6.94 0.07
CA PRO A 327 -1.96 -6.03 0.72
C PRO A 327 -2.96 -5.39 -0.26
N LYS A 328 -2.58 -5.21 -1.53
CA LYS A 328 -3.50 -4.69 -2.57
C LYS A 328 -4.69 -5.61 -2.87
N LEU A 329 -4.59 -6.90 -2.54
CA LEU A 329 -5.70 -7.82 -2.65
C LEU A 329 -6.65 -7.68 -1.45
N MET A 330 -6.16 -7.15 -0.32
CA MET A 330 -6.99 -6.80 0.83
C MET A 330 -7.90 -5.62 0.51
N ASP A 331 -7.44 -4.61 -0.26
CA ASP A 331 -8.30 -3.50 -0.71
C ASP A 331 -9.59 -4.00 -1.40
N VAL A 332 -9.47 -5.08 -2.18
CA VAL A 332 -10.58 -5.71 -2.90
C VAL A 332 -11.49 -6.48 -1.93
N LEU A 333 -10.94 -7.20 -0.96
CA LEU A 333 -11.69 -7.98 0.04
C LEU A 333 -12.43 -7.10 1.04
N ASP A 334 -11.81 -5.99 1.44
CA ASP A 334 -12.34 -5.06 2.43
C ASP A 334 -13.38 -4.12 1.80
N THR A 335 -12.97 -3.35 0.79
CA THR A 335 -13.78 -2.23 0.27
C THR A 335 -14.41 -2.49 -1.09
N ALA A 336 -14.15 -3.65 -1.72
CA ALA A 336 -14.49 -3.91 -3.11
C ALA A 336 -13.92 -2.83 -4.07
N THR A 337 -12.79 -2.23 -3.72
CA THR A 337 -12.09 -1.27 -4.58
C THR A 337 -10.77 -1.83 -5.08
N SER A 338 -10.33 -1.34 -6.22
CA SER A 338 -9.05 -1.72 -6.82
C SER A 338 -8.36 -0.50 -7.39
N TRP A 339 -7.11 -0.32 -6.97
CA TRP A 339 -6.25 0.77 -7.42
C TRP A 339 -5.06 0.21 -8.20
N PRO A 340 -5.24 -0.08 -9.52
CA PRO A 340 -4.13 -0.44 -10.39
C PRO A 340 -3.02 0.60 -10.30
N ARG A 341 -1.77 0.15 -10.13
CA ARG A 341 -0.67 1.08 -9.85
C ARG A 341 -0.53 2.09 -11.00
N LEU A 342 -0.67 3.37 -10.66
CA LEU A 342 -0.43 4.45 -11.59
C LEU A 342 1.07 4.60 -11.79
N PHE A 343 1.51 4.50 -13.03
CA PHE A 343 2.92 4.66 -13.40
C PHE A 343 3.05 5.54 -14.64
N LEU A 344 4.28 5.91 -14.97
CA LEU A 344 4.60 6.71 -16.14
C LEU A 344 4.22 5.94 -17.42
N GLU A 345 3.13 6.35 -18.06
CA GLU A 345 2.68 5.85 -19.36
C GLU A 345 2.32 7.02 -20.28
N ILE A 346 2.33 6.78 -21.59
CA ILE A 346 2.00 7.81 -22.58
C ILE A 346 0.49 8.12 -22.47
N PRO A 347 0.10 9.37 -22.14
CA PRO A 347 -1.29 9.68 -21.84
C PRO A 347 -2.23 9.55 -23.04
N ASP A 348 -1.69 9.69 -24.25
CA ASP A 348 -2.41 9.56 -25.52
C ASP A 348 -2.74 8.10 -25.87
N LEU A 349 -2.09 7.13 -25.21
CA LEU A 349 -2.41 5.73 -25.34
C LEU A 349 -3.48 5.34 -24.32
N GLU A 350 -4.25 4.31 -24.68
CA GLU A 350 -5.16 3.67 -23.74
C GLU A 350 -4.37 3.14 -22.55
N THR A 351 -4.89 3.35 -21.33
CA THR A 351 -4.19 2.95 -20.11
C THR A 351 -3.95 1.44 -20.08
N ILE A 352 -2.74 1.06 -19.69
CA ILE A 352 -2.32 -0.35 -19.57
C ILE A 352 -3.23 -1.09 -18.59
N SER A 353 -3.62 -0.40 -17.50
CA SER A 353 -4.46 -0.93 -16.43
C SER A 353 -5.78 -1.47 -16.98
N ARG A 354 -6.42 -0.75 -17.90
CA ARG A 354 -7.70 -1.11 -18.52
C ARG A 354 -7.54 -2.15 -19.62
N SER A 355 -6.52 -2.01 -20.46
CA SER A 355 -6.47 -2.71 -21.75
C SER A 355 -5.60 -3.96 -21.78
N ILE A 356 -4.70 -4.13 -20.81
CA ILE A 356 -3.77 -5.27 -20.73
C ILE A 356 -4.00 -6.06 -19.44
N THR A 357 -4.12 -5.38 -18.30
CA THR A 357 -4.16 -6.07 -16.99
C THR A 357 -5.57 -6.31 -16.45
N ARG A 358 -6.60 -5.57 -16.90
CA ARG A 358 -7.99 -5.77 -16.43
C ARG A 358 -8.49 -7.20 -16.68
N PRO A 359 -8.25 -7.85 -17.83
CA PRO A 359 -8.73 -9.22 -18.02
C PRO A 359 -8.16 -10.19 -16.96
N LEU A 360 -6.91 -9.99 -16.51
CA LEU A 360 -6.35 -10.78 -15.41
C LEU A 360 -6.99 -10.43 -14.06
N ARG A 361 -7.28 -9.15 -13.81
CA ARG A 361 -7.95 -8.72 -12.59
C ARG A 361 -9.38 -9.25 -12.47
N LEU A 362 -10.11 -9.38 -13.57
CA LEU A 362 -11.43 -10.02 -13.56
C LEU A 362 -11.34 -11.46 -13.00
N TRP A 363 -10.35 -12.24 -13.45
CA TRP A 363 -10.07 -13.56 -12.87
C TRP A 363 -9.72 -13.49 -11.38
N ILE A 364 -8.88 -12.54 -10.99
CA ILE A 364 -8.52 -12.31 -9.58
C ILE A 364 -9.77 -12.05 -8.74
N TYR A 365 -10.66 -11.16 -9.17
CA TYR A 365 -11.90 -10.85 -8.43
C TYR A 365 -12.81 -12.06 -8.32
N SER A 366 -13.02 -12.81 -9.40
CA SER A 366 -13.83 -14.02 -9.38
C SER A 366 -13.27 -15.12 -8.48
N ILE A 367 -11.94 -15.29 -8.45
CA ILE A 367 -11.28 -16.27 -7.56
C ILE A 367 -11.41 -15.84 -6.09
N LEU A 368 -11.26 -14.55 -5.80
CA LEU A 368 -11.42 -14.02 -4.44
C LEU A 368 -12.86 -14.14 -3.96
N ASP A 369 -13.85 -13.83 -4.80
CA ASP A 369 -15.26 -14.00 -4.44
C ASP A 369 -15.63 -15.48 -4.23
N ASP A 370 -15.13 -16.38 -5.08
CA ASP A 370 -15.31 -17.83 -4.92
C ASP A 370 -14.67 -18.37 -3.64
N SER A 371 -13.51 -17.82 -3.24
CA SER A 371 -12.73 -18.34 -2.11
C SER A 371 -13.10 -17.72 -0.77
N LEU A 372 -13.28 -16.41 -0.72
CA LEU A 372 -13.32 -15.61 0.50
C LEU A 372 -14.62 -14.78 0.63
N GLY A 373 -15.27 -14.49 -0.50
CA GLY A 373 -16.46 -13.66 -0.60
C GLY A 373 -16.11 -12.17 -0.67
N LEU A 374 -16.55 -11.49 -1.73
CA LEU A 374 -16.39 -10.04 -1.86
C LEU A 374 -17.57 -9.27 -1.24
N PRO A 375 -17.36 -8.00 -0.86
CA PRO A 375 -18.44 -7.13 -0.41
C PRO A 375 -19.50 -6.95 -1.51
N VAL A 376 -20.78 -7.03 -1.13
CA VAL A 376 -21.92 -6.73 -2.00
C VAL A 376 -22.46 -5.35 -1.61
N PRO A 377 -22.53 -4.38 -2.54
CA PRO A 377 -23.18 -3.11 -2.26
C PRO A 377 -24.65 -3.37 -1.93
N GLU A 378 -25.17 -2.77 -0.87
CA GLU A 378 -26.61 -2.64 -0.69
C GLU A 378 -27.11 -1.75 -1.84
N ASP A 379 -27.88 -2.33 -2.76
CA ASP A 379 -28.53 -1.52 -3.78
C ASP A 379 -29.52 -0.60 -3.03
N GLU A 380 -29.38 0.73 -3.17
CA GLU A 380 -30.40 1.67 -2.68
C GLU A 380 -31.75 1.20 -3.24
N PRO A 381 -32.79 1.06 -2.41
CA PRO A 381 -34.08 0.58 -2.89
C PRO A 381 -34.53 1.52 -4.01
N ASP A 382 -34.68 0.95 -5.21
CA ASP A 382 -35.31 1.62 -6.34
C ASP A 382 -36.60 2.26 -5.82
N ASN A 383 -36.74 3.58 -5.99
CA ASN A 383 -37.97 4.32 -5.69
C ASN A 383 -39.08 3.76 -6.59
N VAL A 384 -39.74 2.70 -6.15
CA VAL A 384 -40.97 2.21 -6.75
C VAL A 384 -42.09 3.05 -6.17
N ASP A 385 -42.69 3.87 -7.04
CA ASP A 385 -43.97 4.54 -6.82
C ASP A 385 -44.96 3.59 -6.12
N ASP A 386 -45.43 3.95 -4.92
CA ASP A 386 -46.75 3.51 -4.50
C ASP A 386 -47.51 4.60 -3.74
N GLN A 387 -48.65 4.94 -4.33
CA GLN A 387 -49.67 5.82 -3.79
C GLN A 387 -50.54 5.06 -2.79
N SER A 388 -51.13 5.81 -1.85
CA SER A 388 -52.20 5.47 -0.89
C SER A 388 -51.69 4.78 0.40
N GLN A 389 -51.93 5.28 1.61
CA GLN A 389 -53.24 5.63 2.20
C GLN A 389 -53.08 6.57 3.41
N GLU A 390 -54.01 7.53 3.52
CA GLU A 390 -54.31 8.27 4.75
C GLU A 390 -54.96 7.35 5.81
N GLY A 391 -54.62 7.54 7.08
CA GLY A 391 -55.34 6.95 8.21
C GLY A 391 -54.75 7.35 9.56
N ASP A 392 -55.44 8.25 10.26
CA ASP A 392 -55.25 8.69 11.66
C ASP A 392 -55.02 7.54 12.66
N SER A 393 -54.17 7.76 13.67
CA SER A 393 -54.58 7.74 15.09
C SER A 393 -53.46 8.21 16.02
N GLU A 394 -53.82 9.14 16.92
CA GLU A 394 -53.09 9.58 18.10
C GLU A 394 -53.02 8.46 19.16
N GLU A 395 -51.95 8.38 19.96
CA GLU A 395 -51.98 8.42 21.44
C GLU A 395 -50.58 8.19 22.05
N ASP A 396 -50.31 8.96 23.11
CA ASP A 396 -49.10 9.03 23.92
C ASP A 396 -48.67 7.70 24.56
N GLU A 397 -47.36 7.53 24.86
CA GLU A 397 -46.92 7.14 26.20
C GLU A 397 -45.42 7.43 26.42
N ASN A 398 -45.14 8.18 27.50
CA ASN A 398 -43.79 8.51 27.99
C ASN A 398 -43.21 7.33 28.76
N GLU A 399 -42.02 6.83 28.39
CA GLU A 399 -41.26 5.91 29.23
C GLU A 399 -40.00 6.61 29.79
N LEU A 400 -40.06 6.92 31.10
CA LEU A 400 -38.94 7.45 31.89
C LEU A 400 -38.00 6.30 32.27
N ILE A 401 -36.75 6.35 31.81
CA ILE A 401 -35.68 5.46 32.26
C ILE A 401 -34.99 6.08 33.49
N ASP A 402 -34.99 5.33 34.60
CA ASP A 402 -34.36 5.69 35.88
C ASP A 402 -32.86 5.31 35.86
N VAL A 403 -31.98 6.30 35.87
CA VAL A 403 -30.52 6.11 35.87
C VAL A 403 -30.01 6.19 37.32
N THR A 404 -29.59 5.05 37.86
CA THR A 404 -28.87 4.98 39.13
C THR A 404 -27.37 5.10 38.89
N GLU A 405 -26.80 6.25 39.26
CA GLU A 405 -25.35 6.48 39.29
C GLU A 405 -24.73 5.72 40.47
N SER A 406 -23.74 4.86 40.19
CA SER A 406 -22.88 4.26 41.21
C SER A 406 -21.49 4.88 41.10
N ASP A 407 -21.20 5.83 41.99
CA ASP A 407 -19.88 6.42 42.17
C ASP A 407 -18.88 5.36 42.67
N SER A 408 -17.78 5.19 41.95
CA SER A 408 -16.54 4.66 42.52
C SER A 408 -15.35 5.46 41.99
N GLU A 409 -14.73 6.20 42.90
CA GLU A 409 -13.50 6.96 42.67
C GLU A 409 -12.29 6.00 42.71
N GLU A 410 -11.53 5.88 41.63
CA GLU A 410 -10.16 5.37 41.68
C GLU A 410 -9.25 5.97 40.59
N GLU A 411 -8.00 6.22 40.97
CA GLU A 411 -6.98 7.03 40.29
C GLU A 411 -6.60 6.54 38.88
N GLY A 412 -6.41 7.51 37.96
CA GLY A 412 -5.67 7.29 36.70
C GLY A 412 -6.46 6.69 35.54
N GLY A 413 -7.78 6.88 35.51
CA GLY A 413 -8.68 6.36 34.47
C GLY A 413 -8.23 6.70 33.04
N ASP A 414 -8.17 5.69 32.19
CA ASP A 414 -8.01 5.84 30.75
C ASP A 414 -9.24 6.57 30.19
N PHE A 415 -9.13 7.88 30.01
CA PHE A 415 -10.22 8.71 29.53
C PHE A 415 -10.83 8.17 28.23
N LEU A 416 -10.09 7.49 27.36
CA LEU A 416 -10.61 6.93 26.10
C LEU A 416 -11.26 5.55 26.25
N ALA A 417 -11.12 4.86 27.39
CA ALA A 417 -11.70 3.52 27.57
C ALA A 417 -13.24 3.49 27.47
N PRO A 418 -13.99 4.50 27.97
CA PRO A 418 -15.42 4.63 27.71
C PRO A 418 -15.75 4.79 26.23
N LEU A 419 -15.00 5.58 25.46
CA LEU A 419 -15.19 5.71 24.00
C LEU A 419 -14.98 4.37 23.28
N LYS A 420 -14.02 3.57 23.72
CA LYS A 420 -13.76 2.22 23.21
C LYS A 420 -14.87 1.22 23.55
N GLY A 421 -15.56 1.40 24.68
CA GLY A 421 -16.68 0.57 25.14
C GLY A 421 -18.03 0.98 24.55
N GLU A 422 -18.30 2.28 24.45
CA GLU A 422 -19.55 2.83 23.90
C GLU A 422 -19.63 2.63 22.38
N LEU A 423 -18.52 2.70 21.65
CA LEU A 423 -18.50 2.34 20.22
C LEU A 423 -18.67 0.82 20.01
N LYS A 424 -18.08 -0.02 20.88
CA LYS A 424 -18.34 -1.48 20.88
C LYS A 424 -19.79 -1.82 21.23
N ARG A 425 -20.46 -1.02 22.07
CA ARG A 425 -21.91 -1.15 22.33
C ARG A 425 -22.71 -0.72 21.10
N LEU A 426 -22.36 0.39 20.45
CA LEU A 426 -22.94 0.81 19.16
C LEU A 426 -22.70 -0.21 18.02
N HIS A 427 -21.74 -1.14 18.16
CA HIS A 427 -21.51 -2.25 17.23
C HIS A 427 -22.13 -3.60 17.66
N VAL A 428 -22.74 -3.70 18.85
CA VAL A 428 -23.22 -5.00 19.41
C VAL A 428 -24.66 -4.94 19.94
N SER A 429 -25.26 -3.78 20.22
CA SER A 429 -26.65 -3.69 20.66
C SER A 429 -27.60 -3.34 19.51
N ASP A 430 -28.09 -4.37 18.81
CA ASP A 430 -29.29 -4.30 17.96
C ASP A 430 -30.22 -5.51 18.25
N ASP A 431 -30.30 -5.90 19.52
CA ASP A 431 -31.35 -6.78 20.07
C ASP A 431 -32.29 -5.93 20.95
N ASP A 432 -32.86 -4.86 20.38
CA ASP A 432 -34.24 -4.38 20.63
C ASP A 432 -34.46 -2.93 20.12
N ALA A 433 -35.51 -2.79 19.29
CA ALA A 433 -36.34 -1.60 19.00
C ALA A 433 -35.92 -0.53 17.94
N THR A 434 -36.57 -0.69 16.77
CA THR A 434 -37.27 0.31 15.91
C THR A 434 -36.53 1.50 15.26
N GLU A 435 -36.73 1.57 13.95
CA GLU A 435 -36.29 2.55 12.94
C GLU A 435 -36.36 4.03 13.37
N THR A 436 -35.25 4.76 13.22
CA THR A 436 -35.16 6.05 12.49
C THR A 436 -33.69 6.52 12.35
N ASP A 437 -33.32 6.80 11.09
CA ASP A 437 -32.11 7.44 10.52
C ASP A 437 -30.93 7.85 11.44
N ALA A 438 -29.77 7.20 11.22
CA ALA A 438 -28.43 7.65 11.60
C ALA A 438 -27.36 7.24 10.54
N PRO A 439 -26.24 7.98 10.39
CA PRO A 439 -25.46 8.05 9.15
C PRO A 439 -24.36 6.99 8.98
N VAL A 440 -23.99 6.81 7.71
CA VAL A 440 -23.10 5.79 7.14
C VAL A 440 -21.62 6.08 7.39
N SER A 441 -20.93 5.27 8.20
CA SER A 441 -19.61 4.70 7.84
C SER A 441 -18.95 3.90 8.97
N VAL A 442 -18.35 2.79 8.52
CA VAL A 442 -17.39 1.92 9.21
C VAL A 442 -18.04 0.97 10.23
N VAL A 443 -18.18 -0.29 9.80
CA VAL A 443 -18.71 -1.48 10.52
C VAL A 443 -20.24 -1.68 10.51
N SER A 444 -20.94 -1.27 9.46
CA SER A 444 -22.20 -1.94 9.09
C SER A 444 -22.08 -2.50 7.67
N GLN A 445 -21.70 -3.78 7.59
CA GLN A 445 -21.80 -4.59 6.38
C GLN A 445 -22.21 -6.00 6.80
N ARG A 446 -23.39 -6.10 7.40
CA ARG A 446 -24.06 -7.39 7.61
C ARG A 446 -25.30 -7.39 6.72
N SER A 447 -25.22 -8.03 5.55
CA SER A 447 -26.41 -8.28 4.75
C SER A 447 -26.35 -9.66 4.09
N ASN A 448 -27.49 -10.36 4.22
CA ASN A 448 -27.82 -11.58 3.53
C ASN A 448 -27.78 -11.33 2.01
N ARG A 449 -26.90 -12.04 1.29
CA ARG A 449 -26.63 -11.85 -0.14
C ARG A 449 -27.90 -11.90 -1.00
N ILE A 450 -28.35 -10.74 -1.49
CA ILE A 450 -29.17 -10.61 -2.69
C ILE A 450 -28.41 -9.69 -3.65
N GLY A 451 -27.55 -10.25 -4.51
CA GLY A 451 -26.82 -9.47 -5.53
C GLY A 451 -25.52 -10.10 -6.01
N ASN A 452 -25.07 -9.70 -7.20
CA ASN A 452 -23.74 -10.06 -7.71
C ASN A 452 -22.70 -9.02 -7.21
N PRO A 453 -21.52 -9.46 -6.73
CA PRO A 453 -20.51 -8.52 -6.25
C PRO A 453 -20.03 -7.59 -7.37
N LYS A 454 -19.75 -6.34 -6.99
CA LYS A 454 -19.27 -5.28 -7.88
C LYS A 454 -17.95 -4.75 -7.34
N VAL A 455 -16.94 -4.60 -8.19
CA VAL A 455 -15.64 -4.01 -7.83
C VAL A 455 -15.45 -2.68 -8.53
N THR A 456 -15.09 -1.63 -7.78
CA THR A 456 -14.82 -0.30 -8.34
C THR A 456 -13.33 -0.15 -8.63
N GLU A 457 -12.96 -0.05 -9.92
CA GLU A 457 -11.58 0.23 -10.34
C GLU A 457 -11.33 1.72 -10.55
N TYR A 458 -10.26 2.24 -9.95
CA TYR A 458 -9.80 3.60 -10.18
C TYR A 458 -8.70 3.63 -11.25
N VAL A 459 -9.09 3.90 -12.50
CA VAL A 459 -8.19 3.85 -13.67
C VAL A 459 -7.98 5.22 -14.30
N ARG A 460 -6.84 5.41 -14.98
CA ARG A 460 -6.57 6.65 -15.70
C ARG A 460 -7.48 6.78 -16.93
N ARG A 461 -8.13 7.93 -17.05
CA ARG A 461 -8.83 8.40 -18.26
C ARG A 461 -8.27 9.75 -18.70
N GLY A 462 -7.36 9.74 -19.66
CA GLY A 462 -6.64 10.94 -20.10
C GLY A 462 -5.73 11.46 -18.98
N ALA A 463 -6.03 12.63 -18.42
CA ALA A 463 -5.27 13.28 -17.35
C ALA A 463 -5.90 13.15 -15.95
N ARG A 464 -6.98 12.38 -15.80
CA ARG A 464 -7.68 12.18 -14.52
C ARG A 464 -7.80 10.71 -14.17
N ILE A 465 -8.00 10.42 -12.89
CA ILE A 465 -8.42 9.10 -12.41
C ILE A 465 -9.94 9.07 -12.46
N ALA A 466 -10.52 7.97 -12.92
CA ALA A 466 -11.96 7.76 -12.99
C ALA A 466 -12.31 6.42 -12.32
N ALA A 467 -13.39 6.43 -11.55
CA ALA A 467 -14.00 5.21 -11.02
C ALA A 467 -14.78 4.49 -12.13
N GLU A 468 -14.51 3.20 -12.31
CA GLU A 468 -15.24 2.32 -13.22
C GLU A 468 -15.72 1.09 -12.43
N VAL A 469 -17.04 0.93 -12.31
CA VAL A 469 -17.65 -0.21 -11.62
C VAL A 469 -17.67 -1.42 -12.54
N LEU A 470 -17.16 -2.55 -12.07
CA LEU A 470 -17.10 -3.83 -12.78
C LEU A 470 -17.95 -4.86 -12.05
N GLN A 471 -18.82 -5.54 -12.78
CA GLN A 471 -19.54 -6.69 -12.25
C GLN A 471 -18.61 -7.90 -12.22
N VAL A 472 -18.54 -8.57 -11.07
CA VAL A 472 -17.73 -9.78 -10.91
C VAL A 472 -18.46 -10.94 -11.60
N THR A 473 -17.79 -11.54 -12.58
CA THR A 473 -18.31 -12.72 -13.27
C THR A 473 -18.12 -13.96 -12.38
N PRO A 474 -19.12 -14.85 -12.25
CA PRO A 474 -18.94 -16.10 -11.52
C PRO A 474 -17.75 -16.91 -12.04
N LEU A 475 -17.01 -17.55 -11.13
CA LEU A 475 -15.81 -18.30 -11.50
C LEU A 475 -16.12 -19.47 -12.45
N SER A 476 -17.30 -20.10 -12.32
CA SER A 476 -17.78 -21.17 -13.21
C SER A 476 -17.80 -20.77 -14.69
N ASP A 477 -18.27 -19.55 -14.96
CA ASP A 477 -18.42 -19.03 -16.33
C ASP A 477 -17.04 -18.74 -16.93
N LEU A 478 -16.14 -18.19 -16.11
CA LEU A 478 -14.75 -17.97 -16.51
C LEU A 478 -14.02 -19.29 -16.75
N LEU A 479 -14.17 -20.30 -15.90
CA LEU A 479 -13.55 -21.63 -16.09
C LEU A 479 -14.00 -22.29 -17.39
N THR A 480 -15.27 -22.12 -17.75
CA THR A 480 -15.80 -22.58 -19.04
C THR A 480 -15.11 -21.90 -20.22
N SER A 481 -14.80 -20.60 -20.11
CA SER A 481 -14.11 -19.84 -21.17
C SER A 481 -12.70 -20.36 -21.50
N ILE A 482 -12.05 -21.06 -20.57
CA ILE A 482 -10.73 -21.69 -20.76
C ILE A 482 -10.82 -23.20 -20.98
N SER A 483 -12.01 -23.72 -21.31
CA SER A 483 -12.26 -25.16 -21.52
C SER A 483 -11.81 -26.01 -20.33
N TYR A 484 -11.94 -25.50 -19.11
CA TYR A 484 -11.69 -26.27 -17.90
C TYR A 484 -13.01 -26.92 -17.48
N ALA A 485 -13.08 -28.26 -17.57
CA ALA A 485 -14.26 -29.01 -17.17
C ALA A 485 -14.42 -28.91 -15.65
N THR A 486 -15.42 -28.16 -15.20
CA THR A 486 -16.00 -28.37 -13.88
C THR A 486 -16.70 -29.73 -13.91
N PRO A 487 -16.41 -30.66 -12.99
CA PRO A 487 -17.20 -31.88 -12.85
C PRO A 487 -18.68 -31.45 -12.80
N GLU A 488 -19.52 -32.03 -13.64
CA GLU A 488 -20.97 -31.90 -13.47
C GLU A 488 -21.23 -32.34 -12.03
N ALA A 489 -21.79 -31.44 -11.21
CA ALA A 489 -22.14 -31.77 -9.85
C ALA A 489 -23.06 -32.99 -9.93
N ASP A 490 -22.57 -34.17 -9.54
CA ASP A 490 -23.42 -35.30 -9.27
C ASP A 490 -24.45 -34.78 -8.27
N ALA A 491 -25.74 -34.95 -8.58
CA ALA A 491 -26.85 -34.37 -7.79
C ALA A 491 -26.88 -34.83 -6.31
N ASP A 492 -26.03 -35.80 -5.95
CA ASP A 492 -25.87 -36.37 -4.62
C ASP A 492 -24.49 -36.07 -3.98
N ALA A 493 -23.59 -35.32 -4.64
CA ALA A 493 -22.28 -34.94 -4.11
C ALA A 493 -22.29 -33.47 -3.65
N ASP A 494 -22.66 -33.26 -2.39
CA ASP A 494 -22.73 -31.97 -1.67
C ASP A 494 -21.38 -31.23 -1.53
N GLU A 495 -20.31 -31.65 -2.23
CA GLU A 495 -18.96 -31.10 -2.08
C GLU A 495 -18.38 -30.64 -3.43
N THR A 496 -18.77 -29.45 -3.88
CA THR A 496 -18.02 -28.76 -4.94
C THR A 496 -16.72 -28.23 -4.32
N ILE A 497 -15.61 -28.94 -4.55
CA ILE A 497 -14.28 -28.52 -4.06
C ILE A 497 -13.90 -27.20 -4.74
N SER A 498 -13.73 -26.13 -3.95
CA SER A 498 -13.28 -24.82 -4.45
C SER A 498 -11.94 -24.94 -5.20
N LEU A 499 -11.75 -24.08 -6.22
CA LEU A 499 -10.55 -24.10 -7.06
C LEU A 499 -9.26 -24.03 -6.24
N VAL A 500 -9.24 -23.25 -5.16
CA VAL A 500 -8.04 -23.08 -4.32
C VAL A 500 -7.68 -24.34 -3.52
N GLN A 501 -8.65 -25.23 -3.28
CA GLN A 501 -8.46 -26.50 -2.58
C GLN A 501 -8.01 -27.64 -3.50
N LYS A 502 -8.14 -27.47 -4.82
CA LYS A 502 -7.61 -28.44 -5.79
C LYS A 502 -6.09 -28.61 -5.68
N PRO A 503 -5.54 -29.76 -6.15
CA PRO A 503 -4.11 -29.99 -6.21
C PRO A 503 -3.34 -28.85 -6.87
N VAL A 504 -2.09 -28.64 -6.45
CA VAL A 504 -1.24 -27.55 -6.91
C VAL A 504 -1.10 -27.58 -8.45
N GLU A 505 -1.00 -28.77 -9.03
CA GLU A 505 -0.83 -29.02 -10.47
C GLU A 505 -2.06 -28.61 -11.28
N GLU A 506 -3.27 -28.86 -10.76
CA GLU A 506 -4.52 -28.43 -11.37
C GLU A 506 -4.64 -26.91 -11.35
N ARG A 507 -4.37 -26.30 -10.18
CA ARG A 507 -4.36 -24.83 -10.04
C ARG A 507 -3.34 -24.20 -10.98
N PHE A 508 -2.15 -24.78 -11.09
CA PHE A 508 -1.10 -24.31 -11.99
C PHE A 508 -1.50 -24.44 -13.46
N THR A 509 -2.21 -25.51 -13.84
CA THR A 509 -2.77 -25.67 -15.19
C THR A 509 -3.80 -24.57 -15.47
N VAL A 510 -4.72 -24.29 -14.53
CA VAL A 510 -5.68 -23.18 -14.65
C VAL A 510 -4.96 -21.85 -14.80
N PHE A 511 -3.95 -21.57 -13.97
CA PHE A 511 -3.11 -20.37 -14.06
C PHE A 511 -2.49 -20.19 -15.46
N LEU A 512 -1.90 -21.24 -16.03
CA LEU A 512 -1.32 -21.20 -17.37
C LEU A 512 -2.38 -21.03 -18.46
N ARG A 513 -3.56 -21.64 -18.32
CA ARG A 513 -4.67 -21.50 -19.28
C ARG A 513 -5.28 -20.10 -19.28
N ILE A 514 -5.46 -19.48 -18.10
CA ILE A 514 -5.85 -18.06 -17.98
C ILE A 514 -4.88 -17.20 -18.78
N LEU A 515 -3.58 -17.49 -18.69
CA LEU A 515 -2.52 -16.78 -19.41
C LEU A 515 -2.32 -17.28 -20.85
N GLY A 516 -3.17 -18.15 -21.39
CA GLY A 516 -3.07 -18.74 -22.73
C GLY A 516 -1.72 -19.42 -23.02
N SER A 517 -1.07 -19.96 -21.99
CA SER A 517 0.33 -20.42 -21.99
C SER A 517 0.50 -21.83 -21.42
N ASP A 518 -0.57 -22.64 -21.42
CA ASP A 518 -0.52 -24.07 -21.10
C ASP A 518 0.14 -24.83 -22.26
N LEU A 519 1.48 -24.77 -22.33
CA LEU A 519 2.30 -25.34 -23.38
C LEU A 519 3.47 -26.14 -22.79
N PRO A 520 3.94 -27.22 -23.44
CA PRO A 520 5.06 -28.01 -22.93
C PRO A 520 6.35 -27.21 -22.72
N SER A 521 6.65 -26.22 -23.57
CA SER A 521 7.84 -25.37 -23.37
C SER A 521 7.77 -24.54 -22.08
N ILE A 522 6.56 -24.13 -21.69
CA ILE A 522 6.32 -23.30 -20.50
C ILE A 522 6.42 -24.16 -19.24
N HIS A 523 5.89 -25.38 -19.27
CA HIS A 523 6.07 -26.36 -18.19
C HIS A 523 7.53 -26.73 -17.95
N ASN A 524 8.36 -26.71 -19.01
CA ASN A 524 9.78 -27.05 -18.94
C ASN A 524 10.70 -25.87 -18.59
N ILE A 525 10.18 -24.64 -18.47
CA ILE A 525 11.00 -23.48 -18.11
C ILE A 525 11.37 -23.51 -16.63
N PRO A 526 12.62 -23.14 -16.27
CA PRO A 526 12.97 -22.92 -14.87
C PRO A 526 12.05 -21.90 -14.19
N ARG A 527 11.56 -22.21 -12.98
CA ARG A 527 10.57 -21.39 -12.25
C ARG A 527 10.98 -19.92 -12.10
N ASN A 528 12.29 -19.65 -11.97
CA ASN A 528 12.83 -18.29 -11.84
C ASN A 528 12.65 -17.42 -13.10
N TYR A 529 12.38 -18.05 -14.25
CA TYR A 529 12.18 -17.36 -15.54
C TYR A 529 10.72 -17.40 -16.00
N LEU A 530 9.90 -18.28 -15.42
CA LEU A 530 8.52 -18.50 -15.81
C LEU A 530 7.71 -17.20 -15.82
N HIS A 531 7.79 -16.42 -14.75
CA HIS A 531 7.05 -15.17 -14.60
C HIS A 531 7.38 -14.16 -15.72
N ALA A 532 8.66 -14.04 -16.09
CA ALA A 532 9.11 -13.15 -17.16
C ALA A 532 8.52 -13.56 -18.52
N VAL A 533 8.58 -14.85 -18.81
CA VAL A 533 8.09 -15.44 -20.06
C VAL A 533 6.57 -15.26 -20.16
N LEU A 534 5.84 -15.55 -19.09
CA LEU A 534 4.39 -15.36 -19.02
C LEU A 534 3.99 -13.91 -19.24
N ALA A 535 4.73 -12.95 -18.66
CA ALA A 535 4.47 -11.52 -18.85
C ALA A 535 4.60 -11.10 -20.31
N ILE A 536 5.67 -11.51 -20.99
CA ILE A 536 5.87 -11.19 -22.42
C ILE A 536 4.80 -11.86 -23.29
N ARG A 537 4.48 -13.13 -23.05
CA ARG A 537 3.43 -13.84 -23.79
C ARG A 537 2.07 -13.16 -23.61
N TRP A 538 1.74 -12.74 -22.39
CA TRP A 538 0.50 -12.01 -22.12
C TRP A 538 0.44 -10.67 -22.85
N ILE A 539 1.47 -9.83 -22.72
CA ILE A 539 1.55 -8.51 -23.38
C ILE A 539 1.41 -8.66 -24.89
N THR A 540 2.16 -9.57 -25.49
CA THR A 540 2.17 -9.78 -26.95
C THR A 540 0.81 -10.27 -27.45
N ARG A 541 0.15 -11.18 -26.74
CA ARG A 541 -1.20 -11.63 -27.07
C ARG A 541 -2.22 -10.49 -26.99
N CYS A 542 -2.24 -9.73 -25.90
CA CYS A 542 -3.18 -8.61 -25.74
C CYS A 542 -3.00 -7.55 -26.83
N LEU A 543 -1.76 -7.17 -27.15
CA LEU A 543 -1.48 -6.19 -28.20
C LEU A 543 -1.81 -6.73 -29.60
N HIS A 544 -1.63 -8.02 -29.83
CA HIS A 544 -2.03 -8.65 -31.09
C HIS A 544 -3.54 -8.70 -31.27
N GLN A 545 -4.26 -9.16 -30.25
CA GLN A 545 -5.72 -9.19 -30.27
C GLN A 545 -6.32 -7.80 -30.50
N ARG A 546 -5.78 -6.77 -29.83
CA ARG A 546 -6.19 -5.38 -30.02
C ARG A 546 -6.00 -4.88 -31.45
N GLU A 547 -4.90 -5.25 -32.10
CA GLU A 547 -4.68 -4.92 -33.51
C GLU A 547 -5.73 -5.59 -34.40
N LEU A 548 -6.08 -6.86 -34.13
CA LEU A 548 -7.10 -7.59 -34.88
C LEU A 548 -8.50 -6.97 -34.70
N GLU A 549 -8.88 -6.60 -33.49
CA GLU A 549 -10.18 -6.02 -33.18
C GLU A 549 -10.36 -4.62 -33.77
N THR A 550 -9.30 -3.80 -33.76
CA THR A 550 -9.37 -2.41 -34.26
C THR A 550 -9.05 -2.27 -35.74
N GLY A 551 -8.29 -3.21 -36.32
CA GLY A 551 -7.77 -3.12 -37.69
C GLY A 551 -6.81 -1.94 -37.94
N SER A 552 -6.37 -1.25 -36.89
CA SER A 552 -5.61 0.00 -37.00
C SER A 552 -4.10 -0.23 -37.09
N ARG A 553 -3.46 0.35 -38.12
CA ARG A 553 -2.00 0.36 -38.26
C ARG A 553 -1.28 1.07 -37.11
N ASP A 554 -1.94 1.97 -36.41
CA ASP A 554 -1.36 2.66 -35.26
C ASP A 554 -1.27 1.72 -34.05
N LYS A 555 -2.24 0.81 -33.88
CA LYS A 555 -2.18 -0.25 -32.85
C LYS A 555 -1.09 -1.28 -33.14
N GLY A 556 -0.84 -1.59 -34.41
CA GLY A 556 0.32 -2.40 -34.81
C GLY A 556 1.68 -1.81 -34.42
N LYS A 557 1.78 -0.50 -34.17
CA LYS A 557 3.03 0.12 -33.67
C LYS A 557 3.28 -0.16 -32.19
N GLU A 558 2.23 -0.46 -31.42
CA GLU A 558 2.33 -0.76 -29.99
C GLU A 558 3.00 -2.12 -29.74
N LYS A 559 2.84 -3.08 -30.67
CA LYS A 559 3.43 -4.44 -30.61
C LYS A 559 4.93 -4.42 -30.30
N TRP A 560 5.36 -5.40 -29.52
CA TRP A 560 6.76 -5.61 -29.21
C TRP A 560 7.51 -6.20 -30.40
N THR A 561 8.77 -5.79 -30.54
CA THR A 561 9.72 -6.39 -31.47
C THR A 561 10.50 -7.52 -30.79
N PRO A 562 11.04 -8.49 -31.54
CA PRO A 562 11.94 -9.50 -30.99
C PRO A 562 13.14 -8.89 -30.26
N HIS A 563 13.68 -7.78 -30.77
CA HIS A 563 14.77 -7.07 -30.11
C HIS A 563 14.38 -6.52 -28.73
N GLU A 564 13.23 -5.84 -28.62
CA GLU A 564 12.72 -5.31 -27.34
C GLU A 564 12.53 -6.42 -26.29
N VAL A 565 12.02 -7.59 -26.70
CA VAL A 565 11.89 -8.76 -25.82
C VAL A 565 13.26 -9.27 -25.37
N LYS A 566 14.19 -9.45 -26.31
CA LYS A 566 15.55 -9.92 -25.97
C LYS A 566 16.24 -8.95 -25.00
N CYS A 567 16.05 -7.63 -25.16
CA CYS A 567 16.53 -6.65 -24.18
C CYS A 567 15.93 -6.89 -22.79
N PHE A 568 14.62 -7.10 -22.68
CA PHE A 568 13.98 -7.38 -21.40
C PHE A 568 14.49 -8.67 -20.76
N LEU A 569 14.47 -9.80 -21.49
CA LEU A 569 14.92 -11.09 -20.95
C LEU A 569 16.39 -11.05 -20.51
N THR A 570 17.23 -10.34 -21.27
CA THR A 570 18.64 -10.14 -20.93
C THR A 570 18.81 -9.38 -19.61
N THR A 571 17.94 -8.43 -19.28
CA THR A 571 18.04 -7.67 -18.01
C THR A 571 17.86 -8.55 -16.78
N LEU A 572 17.08 -9.62 -16.91
CA LEU A 572 16.79 -10.57 -15.84
C LEU A 572 17.86 -11.65 -15.74
N ALA A 573 18.36 -12.11 -16.89
CA ALA A 573 19.44 -13.12 -16.94
C ALA A 573 20.82 -12.55 -16.57
N SER A 574 21.07 -11.25 -16.85
CA SER A 574 22.37 -10.62 -16.66
C SER A 574 22.53 -10.07 -15.24
N ARG A 575 22.60 -10.95 -14.23
CA ARG A 575 23.10 -10.55 -12.91
C ARG A 575 24.55 -10.99 -12.77
N PRO A 576 25.51 -10.08 -12.49
CA PRO A 576 26.84 -10.52 -12.09
C PRO A 576 26.73 -11.26 -10.76
N PRO A 577 27.28 -12.48 -10.64
CA PRO A 577 27.17 -13.30 -9.43
C PRO A 577 27.88 -12.68 -8.21
N ASN A 578 28.76 -11.71 -8.42
CA ASN A 578 29.46 -10.97 -7.37
C ASN A 578 29.28 -9.45 -7.58
N PRO A 579 29.21 -8.63 -6.50
CA PRO A 579 29.52 -7.22 -6.64
C PRO A 579 30.91 -7.12 -7.29
N PRO A 580 31.12 -6.23 -8.28
CA PRO A 580 32.41 -6.14 -8.95
C PRO A 580 33.48 -5.85 -7.89
N GLU A 581 34.33 -6.84 -7.64
CA GLU A 581 35.59 -6.63 -6.95
C GLU A 581 36.39 -5.64 -7.81
N SER A 582 36.53 -4.43 -7.30
CA SER A 582 37.45 -3.40 -7.79
C SER A 582 37.18 -2.85 -9.21
N GLY A 583 36.70 -1.61 -9.27
CA GLY A 583 37.13 -0.65 -10.30
C GLY A 583 36.33 -0.55 -11.60
N ALA A 584 35.32 -1.39 -11.85
CA ALA A 584 34.39 -1.12 -12.94
C ALA A 584 33.43 0.00 -12.52
N VAL A 585 33.79 1.24 -12.82
CA VAL A 585 32.89 2.40 -12.73
C VAL A 585 31.72 2.12 -13.67
N VAL A 586 30.64 1.54 -13.14
CA VAL A 586 29.33 1.64 -13.80
C VAL A 586 29.11 3.13 -13.92
N SER A 587 29.12 3.66 -15.14
CA SER A 587 28.90 5.10 -15.33
C SER A 587 27.60 5.47 -14.61
N ASN A 588 27.70 6.44 -13.70
CA ASN A 588 26.52 6.99 -13.04
C ASN A 588 25.61 7.74 -14.02
N GLU A 589 26.04 7.88 -15.28
CA GLU A 589 25.23 8.40 -16.36
C GLU A 589 23.98 7.54 -16.58
N PHE A 590 22.82 8.21 -16.61
CA PHE A 590 21.53 7.59 -16.91
C PHE A 590 21.38 7.42 -18.42
N PRO A 591 20.83 6.29 -18.90
CA PRO A 591 20.56 6.11 -20.32
C PRO A 591 19.53 7.14 -20.82
N PRO A 592 19.51 7.46 -22.12
CA PRO A 592 18.58 8.42 -22.68
C PRO A 592 17.13 7.95 -22.50
N ILE A 593 16.30 8.81 -21.90
CA ILE A 593 14.88 8.54 -21.67
C ILE A 593 14.11 8.73 -22.98
N GLN A 594 13.45 7.67 -23.44
CA GLN A 594 12.62 7.67 -24.64
C GLN A 594 11.20 7.21 -24.31
N ASP A 595 10.19 7.87 -24.87
CA ASP A 595 8.77 7.59 -24.59
C ASP A 595 8.40 6.12 -24.83
N ARG A 596 8.96 5.48 -25.88
CA ARG A 596 8.78 4.05 -26.14
C ARG A 596 9.34 3.18 -25.02
N ASN A 597 10.53 3.47 -24.50
CA ASN A 597 11.17 2.68 -23.45
C ASN A 597 10.39 2.79 -22.13
N VAL A 598 9.88 3.99 -21.82
CA VAL A 598 8.98 4.22 -20.68
C VAL A 598 7.70 3.39 -20.84
N GLN A 599 7.06 3.43 -22.02
CA GLN A 599 5.85 2.65 -22.28
C GLN A 599 6.07 1.13 -22.17
N LEU A 600 7.18 0.60 -22.69
CA LEU A 600 7.54 -0.81 -22.57
C LEU A 600 7.75 -1.20 -21.10
N SER A 601 8.41 -0.35 -20.32
CA SER A 601 8.62 -0.55 -18.89
C SER A 601 7.29 -0.57 -18.13
N ALA A 602 6.39 0.36 -18.43
CA ALA A 602 5.07 0.42 -17.83
C ALA A 602 4.25 -0.85 -18.11
N GLN A 603 4.29 -1.36 -19.35
CA GLN A 603 3.58 -2.58 -19.74
C GLN A 603 4.09 -3.80 -18.97
N VAL A 604 5.41 -3.98 -18.89
CA VAL A 604 6.01 -5.09 -18.15
C VAL A 604 5.72 -5.01 -16.67
N LEU A 605 5.94 -3.84 -16.05
CA LEU A 605 5.75 -3.68 -14.60
C LEU A 605 4.30 -3.96 -14.18
N ALA A 606 3.33 -3.44 -14.94
CA ALA A 606 1.92 -3.68 -14.65
C ALA A 606 1.50 -5.14 -14.84
N VAL A 607 2.04 -5.82 -15.88
CA VAL A 607 1.71 -7.23 -16.14
C VAL A 607 2.40 -8.16 -15.14
N LEU A 608 3.65 -7.88 -14.74
CA LEU A 608 4.31 -8.62 -13.66
C LEU A 608 3.50 -8.52 -12.36
N GLU A 609 3.03 -7.33 -11.98
CA GLU A 609 2.17 -7.15 -10.80
C GLU A 609 0.87 -7.95 -10.92
N ALA A 610 0.19 -7.90 -12.07
CA ALA A 610 -1.06 -8.61 -12.28
C ALA A 610 -0.91 -10.14 -12.30
N ILE A 611 0.15 -10.66 -12.91
CA ILE A 611 0.45 -12.11 -12.91
C ILE A 611 0.85 -12.57 -11.50
N GLU A 612 1.60 -11.74 -10.76
CA GLU A 612 1.93 -12.01 -9.37
C GLU A 612 0.66 -12.13 -8.54
N HIS A 613 -0.24 -11.14 -8.59
CA HIS A 613 -1.52 -11.19 -7.88
C HIS A 613 -2.36 -12.41 -8.27
N LEU A 614 -2.42 -12.78 -9.54
CA LEU A 614 -3.12 -13.99 -9.99
C LEU A 614 -2.48 -15.28 -9.42
N ALA A 615 -1.15 -15.35 -9.35
CA ALA A 615 -0.47 -16.47 -8.72
C ALA A 615 -0.73 -16.50 -7.21
N GLN A 616 -0.81 -15.35 -6.55
CA GLN A 616 -1.09 -15.23 -5.11
C GLN A 616 -2.53 -15.65 -4.79
N THR A 617 -3.53 -15.22 -5.56
CA THR A 617 -4.93 -15.68 -5.35
C THR A 617 -5.10 -17.17 -5.59
N LEU A 618 -4.35 -17.74 -6.52
CA LEU A 618 -4.34 -19.19 -6.70
C LEU A 618 -3.46 -19.93 -5.70
N LEU A 619 -2.78 -19.25 -4.77
CA LEU A 619 -1.81 -19.82 -3.82
C LEU A 619 -0.70 -20.63 -4.53
N LEU A 620 -0.11 -20.04 -5.58
CA LEU A 620 0.90 -20.63 -6.48
C LEU A 620 2.25 -19.88 -6.47
N THR A 621 2.45 -18.92 -5.56
CA THR A 621 3.69 -18.13 -5.47
C THR A 621 4.98 -18.95 -5.50
N PRO A 622 5.09 -20.16 -4.88
CA PRO A 622 6.29 -20.99 -4.99
C PRO A 622 6.56 -21.58 -6.37
N LEU A 623 5.53 -21.72 -7.22
CA LEU A 623 5.66 -22.21 -8.59
C LEU A 623 5.94 -21.09 -9.60
N ALA A 624 5.40 -19.90 -9.34
CA ALA A 624 5.59 -18.70 -10.16
C ALA A 624 6.15 -17.54 -9.32
N PRO A 625 7.41 -17.64 -8.84
CA PRO A 625 8.00 -16.63 -7.96
C PRO A 625 8.10 -15.26 -8.66
N SER A 626 7.97 -14.18 -7.88
CA SER A 626 8.16 -12.83 -8.40
C SER A 626 9.61 -12.56 -8.79
N ILE A 627 9.78 -11.99 -9.98
CA ILE A 627 11.08 -11.57 -10.51
C ILE A 627 11.35 -10.07 -10.28
N ALA A 628 10.47 -9.39 -9.54
CA ALA A 628 10.55 -7.95 -9.27
C ALA A 628 11.96 -7.52 -8.82
N HIS A 629 12.56 -8.29 -7.89
CA HIS A 629 13.87 -8.03 -7.31
C HIS A 629 15.05 -8.18 -8.29
N GLN A 630 14.82 -8.72 -9.49
CA GLN A 630 15.83 -8.91 -10.53
C GLN A 630 15.75 -7.83 -11.63
N PHE A 631 14.62 -7.15 -11.75
CA PHE A 631 14.41 -6.19 -12.82
C PHE A 631 15.15 -4.87 -12.54
N SER A 632 15.94 -4.42 -13.51
CA SER A 632 16.60 -3.11 -13.49
C SER A 632 16.14 -2.25 -14.66
N GLY A 633 15.34 -1.23 -14.35
CA GLY A 633 14.89 -0.25 -15.34
C GLY A 633 16.06 0.47 -16.01
N LYS A 634 17.15 0.77 -15.27
CA LYS A 634 18.36 1.38 -15.83
C LYS A 634 19.01 0.48 -16.87
N LEU A 635 19.20 -0.82 -16.58
CA LEU A 635 19.77 -1.75 -17.54
C LEU A 635 18.85 -1.95 -18.75
N PHE A 636 17.54 -2.05 -18.52
CA PHE A 636 16.57 -2.23 -19.60
C PHE A 636 16.60 -1.06 -20.59
N HIS A 637 16.59 0.17 -20.09
CA HIS A 637 16.71 1.36 -20.93
C HIS A 637 18.08 1.47 -21.60
N ALA A 638 19.15 1.02 -20.95
CA ALA A 638 20.49 1.01 -21.55
C ALA A 638 20.56 0.05 -22.76
N TYR A 639 20.00 -1.15 -22.66
CA TYR A 639 19.92 -2.08 -23.80
C TYR A 639 19.00 -1.57 -24.91
N LEU A 640 17.81 -1.06 -24.57
CA LEU A 640 16.86 -0.53 -25.57
C LEU A 640 17.40 0.67 -26.34
N SER A 641 18.17 1.53 -25.69
CA SER A 641 18.77 2.72 -26.32
C SER A 641 20.05 2.40 -27.10
N GLY A 642 20.57 1.17 -26.99
CA GLY A 642 21.88 0.80 -27.54
C GLY A 642 23.06 1.42 -26.79
N SER A 643 22.84 1.98 -25.60
CA SER A 643 23.90 2.49 -24.71
C SER A 643 24.76 1.34 -24.18
N LEU A 644 24.14 0.16 -24.02
CA LEU A 644 24.82 -1.10 -23.72
C LEU A 644 24.52 -2.10 -24.83
N ALA A 645 25.56 -2.76 -25.35
CA ALA A 645 25.39 -3.81 -26.33
C ALA A 645 24.75 -5.04 -25.67
N LEU A 646 23.82 -5.70 -26.38
CA LEU A 646 23.32 -6.99 -25.93
C LEU A 646 24.49 -7.99 -25.94
N PRO A 647 24.76 -8.70 -24.83
CA PRO A 647 25.70 -9.81 -24.83
C PRO A 647 25.23 -10.86 -25.84
N ASP A 648 26.18 -11.62 -26.40
CA ASP A 648 25.84 -12.73 -27.30
C ASP A 648 24.85 -13.66 -26.58
N THR A 649 23.59 -13.66 -27.04
CA THR A 649 22.50 -14.37 -26.37
C THR A 649 22.69 -15.86 -26.55
N CYS A 650 23.38 -16.51 -25.61
CA CYS A 650 23.56 -17.95 -25.53
C CYS A 650 23.02 -18.48 -24.20
N GLY A 651 22.43 -19.68 -24.21
CA GLY A 651 21.87 -20.32 -23.01
C GLY A 651 20.44 -19.87 -22.68
N ASP A 652 20.21 -19.51 -21.42
CA ASP A 652 18.88 -19.30 -20.81
C ASP A 652 18.01 -18.29 -21.57
N VAL A 653 18.58 -17.18 -22.03
CA VAL A 653 17.83 -16.12 -22.76
C VAL A 653 17.21 -16.65 -24.05
N GLU A 654 17.90 -17.56 -24.75
CA GLU A 654 17.38 -18.12 -26.00
C GLU A 654 16.27 -19.14 -25.72
N VAL A 655 16.37 -19.93 -24.64
CA VAL A 655 15.29 -20.81 -24.18
C VAL A 655 14.05 -20.00 -23.80
N MET A 656 14.22 -18.92 -23.03
CA MET A 656 13.13 -18.01 -22.68
C MET A 656 12.50 -17.38 -23.93
N TRP A 657 13.31 -16.93 -24.88
CA TRP A 657 12.84 -16.36 -26.14
C TRP A 657 12.03 -17.37 -26.96
N GLN A 658 12.50 -18.61 -27.07
CA GLN A 658 11.81 -19.68 -27.79
C GLN A 658 10.42 -19.96 -27.20
N ALA A 659 10.32 -20.00 -25.88
CA ALA A 659 9.04 -20.15 -25.20
C ALA A 659 8.13 -18.91 -25.36
N CYS A 660 8.70 -17.70 -25.41
CA CYS A 660 7.93 -16.48 -25.67
C CYS A 660 7.27 -16.49 -27.06
N GLN A 661 7.96 -17.02 -28.08
CA GLN A 661 7.47 -16.99 -29.47
C GLN A 661 6.58 -18.19 -29.86
N GLU A 662 6.57 -19.28 -29.08
CA GLU A 662 5.75 -20.45 -29.40
C GLU A 662 4.27 -20.09 -29.52
N ASN A 663 3.67 -20.41 -30.67
CA ASN A 663 2.30 -20.06 -31.07
C ASN A 663 2.00 -18.54 -31.11
N LEU A 664 3.02 -17.67 -31.11
CA LEU A 664 2.87 -16.21 -31.06
C LEU A 664 3.77 -15.45 -32.05
N VAL A 665 4.37 -16.12 -33.05
CA VAL A 665 5.32 -15.49 -34.00
C VAL A 665 4.71 -14.27 -34.72
N GLU A 666 3.43 -14.34 -35.10
CA GLU A 666 2.71 -13.25 -35.79
C GLU A 666 2.27 -12.10 -34.87
N ALA A 667 2.34 -12.32 -33.55
CA ALA A 667 2.02 -11.30 -32.56
C ALA A 667 3.14 -10.23 -32.45
N PHE A 668 4.35 -10.52 -32.93
CA PHE A 668 5.48 -9.61 -32.90
C PHE A 668 5.52 -8.66 -34.10
N ARG A 669 6.06 -7.47 -33.87
CA ARG A 669 6.35 -6.50 -34.94
C ARG A 669 7.70 -6.84 -35.60
N GLU A 670 7.78 -6.75 -36.93
CA GLU A 670 9.05 -6.86 -37.63
C GLU A 670 10.04 -5.75 -37.24
N ASP A 671 11.32 -6.13 -37.08
CA ASP A 671 12.40 -5.18 -36.83
C ASP A 671 12.61 -4.24 -38.03
N GLN A 672 12.60 -2.93 -37.78
CA GLN A 672 12.80 -1.93 -38.83
C GLN A 672 14.17 -2.01 -39.51
N VAL A 673 15.17 -2.60 -38.84
CA VAL A 673 16.53 -2.82 -39.38
C VAL A 673 16.48 -3.77 -40.59
N LYS A 674 15.72 -4.88 -40.51
CA LYS A 674 15.55 -5.83 -41.62
C LYS A 674 14.87 -5.20 -42.84
N ARG A 675 14.00 -4.20 -42.62
CA ARG A 675 13.28 -3.50 -43.70
C ARG A 675 14.19 -2.56 -44.49
N LYS A 676 15.21 -1.94 -43.86
CA LYS A 676 16.23 -1.14 -44.56
C LYS A 676 17.14 -2.04 -45.42
N GLU A 677 17.58 -3.18 -44.90
CA GLU A 677 18.41 -4.13 -45.69
C GLU A 677 17.64 -4.73 -46.88
N ARG A 678 16.36 -5.08 -46.71
CA ARG A 678 15.51 -5.53 -47.83
C ARG A 678 15.27 -4.45 -48.90
N LYS A 679 15.19 -3.16 -48.51
CA LYS A 679 15.08 -2.04 -49.46
C LYS A 679 16.40 -1.76 -50.19
N VAL A 680 17.54 -1.88 -49.51
CA VAL A 680 18.87 -1.76 -50.13
C VAL A 680 19.12 -2.90 -51.12
N ARG A 681 18.67 -4.13 -50.82
CA ARG A 681 18.75 -5.26 -51.77
C ARG A 681 17.79 -5.18 -52.96
N LYS A 682 16.74 -4.36 -52.91
CA LYS A 682 15.80 -4.14 -54.03
C LYS A 682 16.09 -2.88 -54.85
N GLY A 683 17.03 -2.05 -54.42
CA GLY A 683 17.44 -0.82 -55.11
C GLY A 683 18.89 -0.91 -55.59
N GLY A 684 19.24 -1.97 -56.31
CA GLY A 684 20.49 -2.03 -57.06
C GLY A 684 20.29 -1.37 -58.42
N ASP A 685 20.53 -0.07 -58.51
CA ASP A 685 21.48 0.52 -59.47
C ASP A 685 21.41 2.05 -59.47
N SER A 686 22.61 2.63 -59.39
CA SER A 686 22.96 4.04 -59.60
C SER A 686 22.56 5.06 -58.53
N ALA A 687 23.51 5.41 -57.65
CA ALA A 687 24.04 6.78 -57.53
C ALA A 687 25.02 6.92 -56.35
N THR A 688 26.28 7.20 -56.71
CA THR A 688 27.25 8.12 -56.10
C THR A 688 27.16 8.41 -54.58
N ILE A 689 28.18 7.92 -53.88
CA ILE A 689 28.54 8.26 -52.50
C ILE A 689 28.79 9.77 -52.39
N THR A 690 27.85 10.49 -51.77
CA THR A 690 28.11 11.81 -51.19
C THR A 690 27.98 11.70 -49.68
N VAL A 691 29.07 12.00 -48.98
CA VAL A 691 29.16 12.06 -47.52
C VAL A 691 28.31 13.24 -47.05
N ALA A 692 27.03 12.99 -46.78
CA ALA A 692 26.14 13.95 -46.16
C ALA A 692 26.40 13.96 -44.64
N GLN A 693 26.97 15.08 -44.18
CA GLN A 693 27.13 15.43 -42.78
C GLN A 693 25.81 15.19 -42.02
N LYS A 694 25.90 14.51 -40.88
CA LYS A 694 24.82 14.37 -39.89
C LYS A 694 24.32 15.77 -39.49
N LYS A 695 23.30 16.27 -40.18
CA LYS A 695 22.47 17.35 -39.70
C LYS A 695 21.77 16.81 -38.45
N LYS A 696 22.19 17.32 -37.29
CA LYS A 696 21.56 17.09 -35.98
C LYS A 696 20.10 17.49 -36.13
N GLN A 697 19.24 16.52 -36.43
CA GLN A 697 17.80 16.72 -36.47
C GLN A 697 17.43 17.04 -35.02
N VAL A 698 17.06 18.30 -34.77
CA VAL A 698 16.41 18.71 -33.53
C VAL A 698 15.04 18.03 -33.56
N GLY A 699 15.04 16.74 -33.22
CA GLY A 699 13.83 15.97 -33.02
C GLY A 699 13.10 16.58 -31.84
N SER A 700 11.80 16.82 -32.01
CA SER A 700 10.85 17.09 -30.93
C SER A 700 11.26 16.24 -29.72
N ARG A 701 11.77 16.88 -28.65
CA ARG A 701 12.11 16.16 -27.42
C ARG A 701 10.82 15.53 -26.92
N GLY A 702 10.81 14.20 -26.75
CA GLY A 702 9.66 13.47 -26.21
C GLY A 702 9.24 14.00 -24.85
N GLY A 703 7.99 13.80 -24.47
CA GLY A 703 7.43 14.38 -23.24
C GLY A 703 8.24 14.00 -21.99
N PHE A 704 8.72 12.76 -21.92
CA PHE A 704 9.54 12.31 -20.79
C PHE A 704 10.99 12.82 -20.83
N ALA A 705 11.54 13.07 -22.02
CA ALA A 705 12.86 13.69 -22.14
C ALA A 705 12.87 15.15 -21.67
N LEU A 706 11.75 15.86 -21.82
CA LEU A 706 11.58 17.20 -21.25
C LEU A 706 11.48 17.15 -19.73
N LEU A 707 10.74 16.19 -19.17
CA LEU A 707 10.64 16.01 -17.72
C LEU A 707 11.99 15.66 -17.08
N ALA A 708 12.77 14.78 -17.72
CA ALA A 708 14.10 14.41 -17.25
C ALA A 708 15.04 15.63 -17.17
N GLY A 709 15.02 16.49 -18.19
CA GLY A 709 15.84 17.71 -18.20
C GLY A 709 15.37 18.84 -17.27
N LEU A 710 14.27 18.66 -16.54
CA LEU A 710 13.79 19.59 -15.50
C LEU A 710 14.18 19.14 -14.07
N GLY A 711 14.61 17.89 -13.91
CA GLY A 711 15.06 17.32 -12.64
C GLY A 711 16.57 17.41 -12.41
N GLU A 712 17.33 17.77 -13.45
CA GLU A 712 18.71 18.25 -13.38
C GLU A 712 18.74 19.76 -13.13
#